data_AF-A0A914DTW4-F1
#
_entry.id   AF-A0A914DTW4-F1
#
_cell.length_a   1.000
_cell.length_b   1.000
_cell.length_c   1.000
_cell.angle_alpha   90.00
_cell.angle_beta   90.00
_cell.angle_gamma   90.00
#
_symmetry.space_group_name_H-M   'P 1'
#
loop_
_entity.id
_entity.type
_entity.pdbx_description
1 polymer ?
#
loop_
_entity_poly.entity_id
_entity_poly.type
_entity_poly.pdbx_seq_one_letter_code
_entity_poly.pdbx_strand_id
1 'polypeptide(L)'
;MQVSSMNILRVWGGGLFEYDEFYEMADQYGIMLWHDQMFGCSEYPAQQWFFDLVQQEVQAQVVRLRHHPSILVWAGNNEDETAVRGWWPNVKNYNISSQIKEYIALTIDTIQPVVLSFDPSRPFVPSSPSNGKETYAEGGVATNAQSEYYGDIHYYNYGGNLWKEKTYPTPRCATEYGIQSLPLTATMSKWLNISEWTYGSTWLDARQHHPNGNPQNLNLVFQHYEVPSQCSGYTYENISSCSYINGSTDFINDFAYLHQVFQAISMQTESEHYRRYRSMLTSDGRGGTMCALYWQVNDVWAAPTWASIDFNLNWKALHYYAKRFFAPVIVSLYLDDNNNLQVFVVSDLQQPLNNYNLILDVFTWDNGFTPIFTTSKSVNVPILNATTVDVQSDLTAQKITLDDNDGFVIRAALYDTNINQVTPTSILLPDKLRQISNPNYGNPSIKSVTQVDSLTFNVTVTASQLVPVLWLDINQDVKDKYNLLYWFSDNAFTLTQPEITVQLKIFSSNSTVSLSTQDLTVTRIKMGPVTNPTHNPNPSCPENWSLSSVSSNICYNVVDQTYTWTQANNICNDLAPGATFLSIDNAFENNYVMSVLSKNAPNCTQAYIGLYGTNGNWSWVNGDTSSYRNWAPGYPNTTVPNLCGTIQQSDGRWTSEACDTSRCFICKLSI
;
A
#
# COMPACT_ATOMS: atom_id res chain seq x y z
N MET A 1 6.92 2.79 -18.51
CA MET A 1 7.14 4.26 -18.50
C MET A 1 6.62 4.93 -19.77
N GLN A 2 7.22 4.75 -20.96
CA GLN A 2 6.75 5.39 -22.20
C GLN A 2 5.28 5.13 -22.52
N VAL A 3 4.84 3.87 -22.40
CA VAL A 3 3.43 3.45 -22.60
C VAL A 3 2.45 4.04 -21.57
N SER A 4 2.95 4.61 -20.48
CA SER A 4 2.19 5.25 -19.41
C SER A 4 2.35 6.77 -19.42
N SER A 5 2.85 7.33 -20.53
CA SER A 5 3.04 8.77 -20.74
C SER A 5 3.97 9.46 -19.72
N MET A 6 4.81 8.69 -19.02
CA MET A 6 5.85 9.24 -18.15
C MET A 6 6.99 9.80 -18.99
N ASN A 7 7.50 10.97 -18.61
CA ASN A 7 8.61 11.63 -19.30
C ASN A 7 9.81 11.92 -18.39
N ILE A 8 9.71 11.69 -17.08
CA ILE A 8 10.81 11.83 -16.10
C ILE A 8 10.85 10.57 -15.23
N LEU A 9 12.06 10.13 -14.91
CA LEU A 9 12.36 9.19 -13.82
C LEU A 9 13.37 9.85 -12.88
N ARG A 10 13.17 9.73 -11.56
CA ARG A 10 14.19 10.12 -10.59
C ARG A 10 15.03 8.90 -10.20
N VAL A 11 16.34 8.97 -10.44
CA VAL A 11 17.30 7.98 -9.96
C VAL A 11 17.63 8.36 -8.52
N TRP A 12 16.94 7.70 -7.58
CA TRP A 12 16.93 8.03 -6.16
C TRP A 12 18.27 7.73 -5.47
N GLY A 13 18.72 8.66 -4.62
CA GLY A 13 20.08 8.68 -4.04
C GLY A 13 20.44 7.56 -3.06
N GLY A 14 19.52 6.77 -2.53
CA GLY A 14 19.89 5.56 -1.76
C GLY A 14 19.97 4.28 -2.61
N GLY A 15 19.86 4.41 -3.94
CA GLY A 15 20.02 3.33 -4.91
C GLY A 15 21.48 3.17 -5.35
N LEU A 16 21.68 3.10 -6.66
CA LEU A 16 23.00 3.02 -7.28
C LEU A 16 23.06 3.90 -8.53
N PHE A 17 24.28 4.27 -8.93
CA PHE A 17 24.51 4.77 -10.29
C PHE A 17 24.25 3.62 -11.26
N GLU A 18 23.18 3.71 -12.05
CA GLU A 18 22.74 2.64 -12.94
C GLU A 18 23.79 2.21 -13.98
N TYR A 19 23.53 1.08 -14.63
CA TYR A 19 24.31 0.56 -15.76
C TYR A 19 24.20 1.47 -16.99
N ASP A 20 25.19 1.44 -17.90
CA ASP A 20 25.21 2.31 -19.09
C ASP A 20 23.95 2.10 -19.96
N GLU A 21 23.49 0.86 -20.10
CA GLU A 21 22.29 0.51 -20.88
C GLU A 21 21.03 1.22 -20.36
N PHE A 22 20.94 1.52 -19.07
CA PHE A 22 19.81 2.27 -18.50
C PHE A 22 19.73 3.69 -19.06
N TYR A 23 20.87 4.39 -19.11
CA TYR A 23 20.93 5.76 -19.63
C TYR A 23 20.78 5.79 -21.15
N GLU A 24 21.36 4.81 -21.86
CA GLU A 24 21.15 4.65 -23.30
C GLU A 24 19.66 4.43 -23.62
N MET A 25 18.97 3.61 -22.83
CA MET A 25 17.53 3.43 -22.95
C MET A 25 16.77 4.73 -22.62
N ALA A 26 17.14 5.44 -21.56
CA ALA A 26 16.53 6.72 -21.23
C ALA A 26 16.68 7.74 -22.37
N ASP A 27 17.86 7.82 -22.99
CA ASP A 27 18.13 8.64 -24.17
C ASP A 27 17.25 8.22 -25.36
N GLN A 28 17.21 6.91 -25.67
CA GLN A 28 16.48 6.37 -26.82
C GLN A 28 14.97 6.59 -26.70
N TYR A 29 14.42 6.45 -25.50
CA TYR A 29 12.98 6.57 -25.25
C TYR A 29 12.55 7.99 -24.86
N GLY A 30 13.50 8.93 -24.70
CA GLY A 30 13.21 10.30 -24.30
C GLY A 30 12.69 10.42 -22.88
N ILE A 31 13.21 9.60 -21.95
CA ILE A 31 12.91 9.68 -20.53
C ILE A 31 13.96 10.55 -19.86
N MET A 32 13.55 11.70 -19.34
CA MET A 32 14.44 12.60 -18.60
C MET A 32 14.77 12.01 -17.22
N LEU A 33 15.99 12.28 -16.73
CA LEU A 33 16.48 11.76 -15.47
C LEU A 33 16.74 12.90 -14.49
N TRP A 34 16.02 12.92 -13.38
CA TRP A 34 16.45 13.62 -12.18
C TRP A 34 17.45 12.72 -11.46
N HIS A 35 18.72 13.12 -11.42
CA HIS A 35 19.80 12.22 -11.03
C HIS A 35 20.43 12.65 -9.71
N ASP A 36 20.09 11.95 -8.63
CA ASP A 36 20.73 12.16 -7.34
C ASP A 36 22.16 11.58 -7.35
N GLN A 37 23.07 12.19 -6.61
CA GLN A 37 24.25 11.45 -6.13
C GLN A 37 23.82 10.42 -5.10
N MET A 38 24.64 9.38 -4.89
CA MET A 38 24.27 8.21 -4.08
C MET A 38 24.35 8.45 -2.56
N PHE A 39 23.62 9.48 -2.11
CA PHE A 39 23.42 9.88 -0.73
C PHE A 39 21.92 9.97 -0.45
N GLY A 40 21.45 9.42 0.67
CA GLY A 40 20.04 9.45 1.01
C GLY A 40 19.72 9.10 2.46
N CYS A 41 18.93 9.97 3.10
CA CYS A 41 18.36 9.83 4.44
C CYS A 41 19.40 9.52 5.55
N SER A 42 20.64 10.01 5.44
CA SER A 42 21.72 9.64 6.37
C SER A 42 22.69 10.77 6.66
N GLU A 43 23.29 10.74 7.85
CA GLU A 43 24.46 11.55 8.14
C GLU A 43 25.71 10.86 7.58
N TYR A 44 26.66 11.65 7.08
CA TYR A 44 27.88 11.16 6.43
C TYR A 44 29.15 11.68 7.13
N PRO A 45 30.27 10.94 7.08
CA PRO A 45 31.51 11.39 7.70
C PRO A 45 32.02 12.73 7.12
N ALA A 46 32.25 13.73 7.98
CA ALA A 46 32.70 15.06 7.56
C ALA A 46 34.22 15.28 7.68
N GLN A 47 35.02 14.25 7.39
CA GLN A 47 36.47 14.35 7.41
C GLN A 47 37.05 14.34 5.99
N GLN A 48 38.22 14.98 5.83
CA GLN A 48 38.85 15.15 4.52
C GLN A 48 39.03 13.83 3.74
N TRP A 49 39.39 12.74 4.41
CA TRP A 49 39.54 11.44 3.75
C TRP A 49 38.24 10.97 3.08
N PHE A 50 37.07 11.27 3.66
CA PHE A 50 35.79 10.91 3.08
C PHE A 50 35.46 11.84 1.92
N PHE A 51 35.69 13.14 2.07
CA PHE A 51 35.52 14.11 0.98
C PHE A 51 36.41 13.75 -0.23
N ASP A 52 37.65 13.32 -0.01
CA ASP A 52 38.54 12.90 -1.09
C ASP A 52 38.01 11.65 -1.83
N LEU A 53 37.34 10.73 -1.12
CA LEU A 53 36.68 9.57 -1.72
C LEU A 53 35.44 9.99 -2.52
N VAL A 54 34.59 10.85 -1.95
CA VAL A 54 33.39 11.37 -2.59
C VAL A 54 33.74 12.15 -3.85
N GLN A 55 34.77 13.00 -3.82
CA GLN A 55 35.23 13.72 -5.02
C GLN A 55 35.62 12.75 -6.14
N GLN A 56 36.35 11.68 -5.81
CA GLN A 56 36.75 10.67 -6.79
C GLN A 56 35.54 9.94 -7.39
N GLU A 57 34.58 9.55 -6.55
CA GLU A 57 33.35 8.89 -6.99
C GLU A 57 32.50 9.79 -7.89
N VAL A 58 32.17 10.99 -7.40
CA VAL A 58 31.33 11.96 -8.13
C VAL A 58 32.01 12.36 -9.44
N GLN A 59 33.32 12.61 -9.44
CA GLN A 59 34.06 12.89 -10.67
C GLN A 59 33.93 11.74 -11.66
N ALA A 60 34.17 10.50 -11.23
CA ALA A 60 34.11 9.34 -12.12
C ALA A 60 32.72 9.18 -12.73
N GLN A 61 31.66 9.33 -11.92
CA GLN A 61 30.28 9.15 -12.36
C GLN A 61 29.79 10.29 -13.26
N VAL A 62 30.08 11.56 -12.92
CA VAL A 62 29.69 12.69 -13.79
C VAL A 62 30.43 12.63 -15.12
N VAL A 63 31.73 12.28 -15.13
CA VAL A 63 32.47 12.11 -16.39
C VAL A 63 31.88 10.99 -17.24
N ARG A 64 31.50 9.87 -16.62
CA ARG A 64 30.82 8.75 -17.30
C ARG A 64 29.49 9.20 -17.88
N LEU A 65 28.67 9.91 -17.12
CA LEU A 65 27.25 10.07 -17.40
C LEU A 65 26.85 11.38 -18.11
N ARG A 66 27.64 12.45 -18.02
CA ARG A 66 27.29 13.81 -18.53
C ARG A 66 26.93 13.89 -20.02
N HIS A 67 27.32 12.89 -20.81
CA HIS A 67 27.05 12.85 -22.25
C HIS A 67 25.63 12.37 -22.59
N HIS A 68 24.90 11.79 -21.63
CA HIS A 68 23.52 11.34 -21.80
C HIS A 68 22.55 12.53 -21.79
N PRO A 69 21.88 12.87 -22.92
CA PRO A 69 20.90 13.96 -22.96
C PRO A 69 19.69 13.73 -22.06
N SER A 70 19.40 12.49 -21.66
CA SER A 70 18.33 12.18 -20.71
C SER A 70 18.53 12.85 -19.36
N ILE A 71 19.76 13.07 -18.89
CA ILE A 71 19.98 13.70 -17.58
C ILE A 71 19.50 15.15 -17.63
N LEU A 72 18.54 15.47 -16.76
CA LEU A 72 17.87 16.78 -16.69
C LEU A 72 18.47 17.67 -15.61
N VAL A 73 18.74 17.10 -14.45
CA VAL A 73 19.24 17.81 -13.25
C VAL A 73 20.10 16.86 -12.43
N TRP A 74 21.16 17.41 -11.84
CA TRP A 74 21.95 16.73 -10.81
C TRP A 74 21.47 17.16 -9.42
N ALA A 75 21.19 16.21 -8.54
CA ALA A 75 20.83 16.48 -7.15
C ALA A 75 21.91 15.95 -6.20
N GLY A 76 22.19 16.68 -5.13
CA GLY A 76 23.25 16.32 -4.19
C GLY A 76 22.97 15.08 -3.34
N ASN A 77 21.71 14.86 -2.98
CA ASN A 77 21.25 13.78 -2.10
C ASN A 77 19.72 13.68 -2.10
N ASN A 78 19.21 12.65 -1.43
CA ASN A 78 17.82 12.50 -1.04
C ASN A 78 17.60 12.89 0.43
N GLU A 79 16.69 13.84 0.66
CA GLU A 79 16.13 14.28 1.94
C GLU A 79 17.09 14.80 3.00
N ASP A 80 18.40 14.82 2.77
CA ASP A 80 19.36 15.18 3.82
C ASP A 80 19.20 16.65 4.24
N GLU A 81 18.85 17.58 3.32
CA GLU A 81 18.56 18.98 3.70
C GLU A 81 17.38 19.08 4.66
N THR A 82 16.31 18.31 4.39
CA THR A 82 15.12 18.25 5.24
C THR A 82 15.45 17.59 6.58
N ALA A 83 16.25 16.54 6.56
CA ALA A 83 16.60 15.76 7.73
C ALA A 83 17.43 16.58 8.75
N VAL A 84 18.37 17.41 8.27
CA VAL A 84 19.20 18.31 9.11
C VAL A 84 18.35 19.11 10.09
N ARG A 85 17.27 19.75 9.64
CA ARG A 85 16.39 20.57 10.50
C ARG A 85 15.09 19.86 10.91
N GLY A 86 14.95 18.59 10.55
CA GLY A 86 13.72 17.83 10.69
C GLY A 86 13.88 16.66 11.66
N TRP A 87 14.01 15.46 11.10
CA TRP A 87 13.85 14.20 11.83
C TRP A 87 15.16 13.55 12.27
N TRP A 88 16.34 14.09 11.94
CA TRP A 88 17.57 13.55 12.52
C TRP A 88 17.60 13.76 14.04
N PRO A 89 17.97 12.72 14.80
CA PRO A 89 17.92 12.79 16.26
C PRO A 89 18.95 13.79 16.78
N ASN A 90 18.62 14.46 17.89
CA ASN A 90 19.61 15.24 18.62
C ASN A 90 20.62 14.29 19.28
N VAL A 91 21.86 14.29 18.79
CA VAL A 91 22.94 13.46 19.34
C VAL A 91 23.79 14.29 20.32
N LYS A 92 24.18 13.67 21.44
CA LYS A 92 25.02 14.33 22.45
C LYS A 92 26.37 14.74 21.82
N ASN A 93 26.73 16.02 21.92
CA ASN A 93 27.91 16.64 21.31
C ASN A 93 27.89 16.78 19.78
N TYR A 94 26.72 16.61 19.15
CA TYR A 94 26.53 16.87 17.73
C TYR A 94 25.27 17.70 17.56
N ASN A 95 25.46 19.02 17.56
CA ASN A 95 24.36 19.97 17.53
C ASN A 95 23.99 20.34 16.09
N ILE A 96 22.84 20.99 15.93
CA ILE A 96 22.32 21.44 14.63
C ILE A 96 23.32 22.31 13.84
N SER A 97 24.13 23.13 14.51
CA SER A 97 25.13 23.96 13.83
C SER A 97 26.27 23.11 13.25
N SER A 98 26.67 22.03 13.92
CA SER A 98 27.60 21.04 13.37
C SER A 98 26.96 20.30 12.20
N GLN A 99 25.73 19.81 12.33
CA GLN A 99 25.00 19.13 11.24
C GLN A 99 24.90 19.99 9.98
N ILE A 100 24.48 21.25 10.12
CA ILE A 100 24.41 22.21 9.01
C ILE A 100 25.79 22.38 8.36
N LYS A 101 26.84 22.58 9.16
CA LYS A 101 28.20 22.78 8.65
C LYS A 101 28.71 21.56 7.88
N GLU A 102 28.46 20.37 8.41
CA GLU A 102 28.92 19.11 7.83
C GLU A 102 28.14 18.75 6.54
N TYR A 103 26.83 18.99 6.52
CA TYR A 103 26.01 18.90 5.31
C TYR A 103 26.50 19.84 4.21
N ILE A 104 26.74 21.13 4.54
CA ILE A 104 27.25 22.11 3.57
C ILE A 104 28.62 21.68 3.04
N ALA A 105 29.51 21.22 3.92
CA ALA A 105 30.86 20.78 3.54
C ALA A 105 30.83 19.61 2.53
N LEU A 106 29.93 18.64 2.72
CA LEU A 106 29.77 17.52 1.81
C LEU A 106 29.07 17.93 0.52
N THR A 107 27.88 18.52 0.62
CA THR A 107 27.01 18.73 -0.54
C THR A 107 27.43 19.94 -1.38
N ILE A 108 27.60 21.10 -0.74
CA ILE A 108 27.81 22.37 -1.42
C ILE A 108 29.30 22.64 -1.67
N ASP A 109 30.17 22.31 -0.71
CA ASP A 109 31.60 22.60 -0.83
C ASP A 109 32.38 21.46 -1.53
N THR A 110 31.84 20.24 -1.57
CA THR A 110 32.52 19.06 -2.13
C THR A 110 31.83 18.51 -3.39
N ILE A 111 30.56 18.10 -3.30
CA ILE A 111 29.85 17.46 -4.44
C ILE A 111 29.57 18.47 -5.56
N GLN A 112 28.91 19.58 -5.23
CA GLN A 112 28.50 20.59 -6.21
C GLN A 112 29.64 21.12 -7.09
N PRO A 113 30.83 21.51 -6.56
CA PRO A 113 31.90 22.05 -7.39
C PRO A 113 32.48 21.00 -8.33
N VAL A 114 32.54 19.73 -7.89
CA VAL A 114 32.97 18.62 -8.77
C VAL A 114 31.98 18.44 -9.91
N VAL A 115 30.68 18.30 -9.62
CA VAL A 115 29.63 18.17 -10.66
C VAL A 115 29.73 19.31 -11.67
N LEU A 116 29.72 20.57 -11.21
CA LEU A 116 29.70 21.74 -12.08
C LEU A 116 31.02 21.95 -12.85
N SER A 117 32.15 21.43 -12.36
CA SER A 117 33.42 21.47 -13.09
C SER A 117 33.42 20.54 -14.31
N PHE A 118 32.70 19.42 -14.25
CA PHE A 118 32.63 18.44 -15.34
C PHE A 118 31.37 18.56 -16.19
N ASP A 119 30.27 19.08 -15.65
CA ASP A 119 29.03 19.32 -16.37
C ASP A 119 28.35 20.65 -15.95
N PRO A 120 28.84 21.79 -16.44
CA PRO A 120 28.22 23.09 -16.19
C PRO A 120 26.94 23.33 -17.02
N SER A 121 26.55 22.37 -17.88
CA SER A 121 25.43 22.54 -18.82
C SER A 121 24.06 22.30 -18.19
N ARG A 122 24.02 21.64 -17.02
CA ARG A 122 22.81 21.24 -16.30
C ARG A 122 22.73 21.91 -14.93
N PRO A 123 21.53 22.15 -14.39
CA PRO A 123 21.38 22.65 -13.04
C PRO A 123 21.84 21.63 -12.00
N PHE A 124 22.27 22.13 -10.84
CA PHE A 124 22.51 21.36 -9.64
C PHE A 124 21.55 21.84 -8.54
N VAL A 125 20.91 20.91 -7.84
CA VAL A 125 20.14 21.17 -6.61
C VAL A 125 20.84 20.50 -5.42
N PRO A 126 20.92 21.15 -4.25
CA PRO A 126 21.69 20.59 -3.12
C PRO A 126 21.01 19.37 -2.48
N SER A 127 19.69 19.25 -2.57
CA SER A 127 18.90 18.13 -2.03
C SER A 127 17.60 17.99 -2.82
N SER A 128 16.90 16.88 -2.61
CA SER A 128 15.48 16.68 -2.96
C SER A 128 14.78 16.14 -1.70
N PRO A 129 13.85 16.89 -1.07
CA PRO A 129 13.39 18.19 -1.49
C PRO A 129 14.38 19.31 -1.10
N SER A 130 14.29 20.43 -1.81
CA SER A 130 15.05 21.66 -1.54
C SER A 130 14.26 22.89 -2.00
N ASN A 131 14.55 24.06 -1.43
CA ASN A 131 13.99 25.33 -1.92
C ASN A 131 14.81 25.91 -3.10
N GLY A 132 15.84 25.20 -3.57
CA GLY A 132 16.68 25.60 -4.69
C GLY A 132 17.43 26.91 -4.42
N LYS A 133 17.13 27.98 -5.17
CA LYS A 133 17.79 29.29 -4.98
C LYS A 133 17.60 29.85 -3.58
N GLU A 134 16.45 29.61 -2.96
CA GLU A 134 16.16 30.11 -1.61
C GLU A 134 16.99 29.37 -0.55
N THR A 135 17.26 28.07 -0.72
CA THR A 135 18.19 27.32 0.14
C THR A 135 19.55 28.01 0.23
N TYR A 136 20.09 28.50 -0.90
CA TYR A 136 21.35 29.25 -0.89
C TYR A 136 21.21 30.63 -0.25
N ALA A 137 20.08 31.32 -0.44
CA ALA A 137 19.81 32.60 0.22
C ALA A 137 19.75 32.47 1.75
N GLU A 138 19.30 31.32 2.25
CA GLU A 138 19.25 30.94 3.66
C GLU A 138 20.59 30.38 4.20
N GLY A 139 21.65 30.38 3.38
CA GLY A 139 22.99 29.96 3.80
C GLY A 139 23.31 28.48 3.59
N GLY A 140 22.59 27.80 2.69
CA GLY A 140 22.90 26.45 2.23
C GLY A 140 22.06 25.33 2.85
N VAL A 141 21.24 25.64 3.86
CA VAL A 141 20.23 24.72 4.42
C VAL A 141 18.99 25.54 4.78
N ALA A 142 17.92 25.36 4.01
CA ALA A 142 16.66 26.07 4.21
C ALA A 142 16.08 25.86 5.61
N THR A 143 15.36 26.85 6.13
CA THR A 143 14.63 26.73 7.40
C THR A 143 13.50 25.72 7.28
N ASN A 144 12.86 25.66 6.11
CA ASN A 144 11.89 24.64 5.72
C ASN A 144 12.14 24.22 4.27
N ALA A 145 12.84 23.10 4.05
CA ALA A 145 13.14 22.57 2.72
C ALA A 145 11.91 21.95 2.00
N GLN A 146 10.78 21.82 2.69
CA GLN A 146 9.50 21.30 2.18
C GLN A 146 8.52 22.44 1.83
N SER A 147 9.01 23.63 1.46
CA SER A 147 8.16 24.80 1.24
C SER A 147 7.37 24.70 -0.07
N GLU A 148 6.04 24.83 -0.04
CA GLU A 148 5.20 24.84 -1.26
C GLU A 148 5.49 26.03 -2.19
N TYR A 149 6.20 27.06 -1.71
CA TYR A 149 6.47 28.30 -2.44
C TYR A 149 7.70 28.22 -3.35
N TYR A 150 8.63 27.32 -3.07
CA TYR A 150 9.94 27.21 -3.70
C TYR A 150 10.26 25.77 -4.08
N GLY A 151 11.24 25.58 -4.97
CA GLY A 151 11.83 24.29 -5.33
C GLY A 151 10.85 23.11 -5.42
N ASP A 152 11.11 22.04 -4.68
CA ASP A 152 10.35 20.79 -4.70
C ASP A 152 10.00 20.28 -3.29
N ILE A 153 9.03 19.36 -3.21
CA ILE A 153 8.58 18.75 -1.94
C ILE A 153 8.48 17.23 -2.03
N HIS A 154 8.53 16.58 -0.87
CA HIS A 154 8.20 15.17 -0.65
C HIS A 154 6.98 15.06 0.27
N TYR A 155 5.85 14.55 -0.23
CA TYR A 155 4.60 14.48 0.54
C TYR A 155 4.11 13.04 0.74
N TYR A 156 4.01 12.63 2.00
CA TYR A 156 3.46 11.34 2.40
C TYR A 156 2.38 11.55 3.45
N ASN A 157 1.19 10.98 3.21
CA ASN A 157 0.09 11.05 4.15
C ASN A 157 -0.61 9.68 4.25
N TYR A 158 -0.76 9.20 5.49
CA TYR A 158 -1.39 7.92 5.82
C TYR A 158 -2.65 8.10 6.68
N GLY A 159 -3.19 9.32 6.72
CA GLY A 159 -4.39 9.67 7.47
C GLY A 159 -5.31 10.61 6.68
N GLY A 160 -6.50 10.83 7.23
CA GLY A 160 -7.55 11.58 6.54
C GLY A 160 -8.06 10.84 5.31
N ASN A 161 -8.81 11.55 4.46
CA ASN A 161 -9.39 11.01 3.25
C ASN A 161 -8.53 11.38 2.02
N LEU A 162 -7.85 10.37 1.47
CA LEU A 162 -6.94 10.54 0.34
C LEU A 162 -7.67 10.58 -1.03
N TRP A 163 -8.98 10.40 -1.07
CA TRP A 163 -9.79 10.60 -2.28
C TRP A 163 -10.34 12.03 -2.38
N LYS A 164 -9.94 12.92 -1.45
CA LYS A 164 -10.28 14.34 -1.47
C LYS A 164 -9.07 15.18 -1.84
N GLU A 165 -9.24 15.99 -2.87
CA GLU A 165 -8.21 16.87 -3.44
C GLU A 165 -7.56 17.79 -2.40
N LYS A 166 -8.35 18.37 -1.48
CA LYS A 166 -7.87 19.32 -0.47
C LYS A 166 -6.85 18.76 0.51
N THR A 167 -6.71 17.43 0.55
CA THR A 167 -5.75 16.75 1.42
C THR A 167 -4.32 17.03 0.97
N TYR A 168 -4.13 17.34 -0.32
CA TYR A 168 -2.81 17.47 -0.93
C TYR A 168 -2.27 18.91 -0.90
N PRO A 169 -0.96 19.09 -0.70
CA PRO A 169 -0.31 20.38 -0.83
C PRO A 169 -0.28 20.82 -2.30
N THR A 170 -0.02 22.09 -2.56
CA THR A 170 0.04 22.68 -3.89
C THR A 170 1.43 23.28 -4.18
N PRO A 171 2.47 22.45 -4.35
CA PRO A 171 3.86 22.90 -4.49
C PRO A 171 4.19 23.45 -5.88
N ARG A 172 5.41 23.97 -6.05
CA ARG A 172 6.00 24.21 -7.39
C ARG A 172 6.34 22.92 -8.12
N CYS A 173 6.75 21.89 -7.39
CA CYS A 173 7.16 20.60 -7.93
C CYS A 173 7.01 19.54 -6.81
N ALA A 174 6.33 18.42 -7.09
CA ALA A 174 6.30 17.25 -6.20
C ALA A 174 7.23 16.17 -6.76
N THR A 175 8.39 15.97 -6.14
CA THR A 175 9.43 15.02 -6.57
C THR A 175 9.35 13.67 -5.87
N GLU A 176 8.59 13.61 -4.77
CA GLU A 176 8.08 12.37 -4.18
C GLU A 176 6.68 12.56 -3.60
N TYR A 177 5.84 11.57 -3.82
CA TYR A 177 4.59 11.36 -3.09
C TYR A 177 4.09 9.94 -3.36
N GLY A 178 3.49 9.28 -2.38
CA GLY A 178 3.13 7.88 -2.58
C GLY A 178 2.25 7.28 -1.50
N ILE A 179 1.43 6.32 -1.92
CA ILE A 179 0.66 5.42 -1.05
C ILE A 179 1.10 3.97 -1.26
N GLN A 180 1.22 3.20 -0.18
CA GLN A 180 1.63 1.80 -0.24
C GLN A 180 0.52 0.95 -0.89
N SER A 181 0.88 -0.20 -1.46
CA SER A 181 -0.05 -1.27 -1.81
C SER A 181 0.56 -2.64 -1.55
N LEU A 182 -0.28 -3.66 -1.39
CA LEU A 182 0.18 -5.05 -1.36
C LEU A 182 0.48 -5.55 -2.78
N PRO A 183 1.45 -6.46 -2.94
CA PRO A 183 1.59 -7.25 -4.15
C PRO A 183 0.41 -8.23 -4.28
N LEU A 184 0.04 -8.57 -5.52
CA LEU A 184 -0.98 -9.60 -5.76
C LEU A 184 -0.42 -10.99 -5.45
N THR A 185 -1.33 -11.93 -5.20
CA THR A 185 -1.06 -13.38 -5.02
C THR A 185 -0.18 -13.96 -6.11
N ALA A 186 -0.40 -13.52 -7.36
CA ALA A 186 0.36 -13.96 -8.54
C ALA A 186 1.87 -13.63 -8.45
N THR A 187 2.21 -12.63 -7.64
CA THR A 187 3.60 -12.29 -7.36
C THR A 187 4.13 -13.09 -6.19
N MET A 188 3.35 -13.15 -5.10
CA MET A 188 3.77 -13.81 -3.86
C MET A 188 3.94 -15.33 -3.99
N SER A 189 3.15 -15.99 -4.84
CA SER A 189 3.24 -17.44 -5.09
C SER A 189 4.61 -17.90 -5.62
N LYS A 190 5.40 -16.99 -6.22
CA LYS A 190 6.78 -17.31 -6.67
C LYS A 190 7.82 -17.25 -5.56
N TRP A 191 7.50 -16.62 -4.42
CA TRP A 191 8.48 -16.27 -3.39
C TRP A 191 8.21 -16.89 -2.02
N LEU A 192 7.04 -17.48 -1.81
CA LEU A 192 6.68 -18.22 -0.60
C LEU A 192 5.50 -19.17 -0.85
N ASN A 193 5.27 -20.13 0.05
CA ASN A 193 4.11 -21.01 -0.04
C ASN A 193 2.85 -20.20 0.23
N ILE A 194 1.90 -20.17 -0.71
CA ILE A 194 0.78 -19.24 -0.65
C ILE A 194 -0.14 -19.47 0.56
N SER A 195 -0.15 -20.66 1.17
CA SER A 195 -0.85 -20.91 2.44
C SER A 195 -0.30 -20.09 3.61
N GLU A 196 0.95 -19.63 3.51
CA GLU A 196 1.60 -18.78 4.51
C GLU A 196 1.40 -17.28 4.22
N TRP A 197 0.89 -16.93 3.04
CA TRP A 197 0.52 -15.57 2.68
C TRP A 197 -0.88 -15.27 3.21
N THR A 198 -0.95 -14.84 4.47
CA THR A 198 -2.20 -14.40 5.09
C THR A 198 -1.98 -13.10 5.82
N TYR A 199 -3.06 -12.34 6.03
CA TYR A 199 -2.97 -11.12 6.83
C TYR A 199 -2.66 -11.50 8.28
N GLY A 200 -1.75 -10.76 8.94
CA GLY A 200 -1.26 -11.07 10.28
C GLY A 200 -0.26 -12.25 10.37
N SER A 201 0.18 -12.81 9.24
CA SER A 201 1.24 -13.82 9.22
C SER A 201 2.62 -13.20 9.51
N THR A 202 3.52 -14.00 10.10
CA THR A 202 4.93 -13.63 10.27
C THR A 202 5.62 -13.31 8.94
N TRP A 203 5.14 -13.89 7.84
CA TRP A 203 5.65 -13.63 6.49
C TRP A 203 5.23 -12.27 5.93
N LEU A 204 3.99 -11.84 6.17
CA LEU A 204 3.57 -10.47 5.84
C LEU A 204 4.36 -9.46 6.68
N ASP A 205 4.48 -9.71 7.98
CA ASP A 205 5.20 -8.80 8.89
C ASP A 205 6.70 -8.71 8.55
N ALA A 206 7.36 -9.82 8.22
CA ALA A 206 8.77 -9.81 7.84
C ALA A 206 9.05 -9.08 6.51
N ARG A 207 8.04 -8.99 5.63
CA ARG A 207 8.12 -8.29 4.34
C ARG A 207 7.68 -6.83 4.42
N GLN A 208 6.86 -6.46 5.41
CA GLN A 208 6.46 -5.08 5.64
C GLN A 208 7.60 -4.30 6.29
N HIS A 209 8.21 -3.38 5.54
CA HIS A 209 9.33 -2.55 6.02
C HIS A 209 8.94 -1.10 6.30
N HIS A 210 7.66 -0.75 6.14
CA HIS A 210 7.10 0.50 6.64
C HIS A 210 6.60 0.32 8.08
N PRO A 211 7.12 1.08 9.07
CA PRO A 211 6.59 1.06 10.42
C PRO A 211 5.10 1.33 10.44
N ASN A 212 4.31 0.45 11.07
CA ASN A 212 2.85 0.50 11.10
C ASN A 212 2.14 0.37 9.73
N GLY A 213 2.83 -0.04 8.66
CA GLY A 213 2.24 -0.10 7.32
C GLY A 213 1.02 -1.02 7.23
N ASN A 214 1.07 -2.22 7.84
CA ASN A 214 -0.07 -3.14 7.82
C ASN A 214 -1.35 -2.50 8.41
N PRO A 215 -1.40 -2.05 9.67
CA PRO A 215 -2.61 -1.43 10.22
C PRO A 215 -3.01 -0.12 9.50
N GLN A 216 -2.06 0.70 9.05
CA GLN A 216 -2.35 1.92 8.29
C GLN A 216 -3.06 1.62 6.97
N ASN A 217 -2.53 0.68 6.18
CA ASN A 217 -3.11 0.29 4.90
C ASN A 217 -4.54 -0.22 5.06
N LEU A 218 -4.77 -1.02 6.10
CA LEU A 218 -6.08 -1.58 6.37
C LEU A 218 -7.08 -0.48 6.76
N ASN A 219 -6.66 0.48 7.59
CA ASN A 219 -7.48 1.64 7.92
C ASN A 219 -7.82 2.46 6.66
N LEU A 220 -6.83 2.77 5.83
CA LEU A 220 -7.02 3.55 4.59
C LEU A 220 -8.01 2.87 3.63
N VAL A 221 -7.89 1.55 3.42
CA VAL A 221 -8.80 0.81 2.53
C VAL A 221 -10.23 0.81 3.09
N PHE A 222 -10.43 0.47 4.36
CA PHE A 222 -11.78 0.36 4.93
C PHE A 222 -12.46 1.71 5.22
N GLN A 223 -11.77 2.83 5.01
CA GLN A 223 -12.43 4.14 4.93
C GLN A 223 -13.39 4.25 3.73
N HIS A 224 -13.13 3.49 2.65
CA HIS A 224 -13.86 3.58 1.39
C HIS A 224 -14.64 2.31 1.05
N TYR A 225 -14.15 1.14 1.46
CA TYR A 225 -14.75 -0.17 1.14
C TYR A 225 -15.44 -0.84 2.34
N GLU A 226 -16.35 -1.76 2.06
CA GLU A 226 -17.04 -2.51 3.10
C GLU A 226 -16.05 -3.33 3.93
N VAL A 227 -16.20 -3.25 5.25
CA VAL A 227 -15.54 -4.16 6.19
C VAL A 227 -16.24 -5.52 6.07
N PRO A 228 -15.49 -6.65 6.02
CA PRO A 228 -16.11 -7.97 6.02
C PRO A 228 -17.11 -8.13 7.17
N SER A 229 -18.27 -8.72 6.91
CA SER A 229 -19.36 -8.83 7.90
C SER A 229 -18.94 -9.58 9.17
N GLN A 230 -18.00 -10.52 9.03
CA GLN A 230 -17.35 -11.25 10.12
C GLN A 230 -16.57 -10.34 11.07
N CYS A 231 -16.20 -9.14 10.63
CA CYS A 231 -15.47 -8.13 11.39
C CYS A 231 -16.34 -6.91 11.75
N SER A 232 -17.67 -7.00 11.60
CA SER A 232 -18.60 -5.88 11.86
C SER A 232 -18.60 -5.33 13.30
N GLY A 233 -18.12 -6.11 14.27
CA GLY A 233 -17.95 -5.67 15.67
C GLY A 233 -16.62 -4.98 15.98
N TYR A 234 -15.72 -4.86 15.00
CA TYR A 234 -14.40 -4.25 15.18
C TYR A 234 -14.37 -2.79 14.70
N THR A 235 -13.59 -1.95 15.38
CA THR A 235 -13.28 -0.58 14.97
C THR A 235 -12.05 -0.56 14.06
N TYR A 236 -11.81 0.53 13.32
CA TYR A 236 -10.59 0.68 12.52
C TYR A 236 -9.29 0.51 13.32
N GLU A 237 -9.34 0.79 14.62
CA GLU A 237 -8.19 0.70 15.53
C GLU A 237 -7.88 -0.75 15.94
N ASN A 238 -8.88 -1.65 15.92
CA ASN A 238 -8.72 -3.02 16.39
C ASN A 238 -9.11 -4.09 15.38
N ILE A 239 -9.55 -3.73 14.17
CA ILE A 239 -9.94 -4.65 13.09
C ILE A 239 -8.81 -5.58 12.65
N SER A 240 -7.55 -5.22 12.86
CA SER A 240 -6.40 -6.13 12.71
C SER A 240 -6.44 -7.33 13.66
N SER A 241 -7.25 -7.29 14.72
CA SER A 241 -7.49 -8.42 15.63
C SER A 241 -8.69 -9.29 15.26
N CYS A 242 -9.37 -8.99 14.15
CA CYS A 242 -10.43 -9.83 13.62
C CYS A 242 -9.86 -11.15 13.10
N SER A 243 -10.38 -12.28 13.61
CA SER A 243 -9.93 -13.62 13.21
C SER A 243 -10.25 -13.99 11.76
N TYR A 244 -11.22 -13.34 11.12
CA TYR A 244 -11.47 -13.52 9.69
C TYR A 244 -10.38 -12.89 8.83
N ILE A 245 -9.84 -11.77 9.29
CA ILE A 245 -8.74 -11.07 8.63
C ILE A 245 -7.45 -11.87 8.85
N ASN A 246 -7.19 -12.32 10.07
CA ASN A 246 -5.99 -13.08 10.39
C ASN A 246 -6.08 -14.55 9.97
N GLY A 247 -5.22 -14.97 9.04
CA GLY A 247 -5.10 -16.39 8.64
C GLY A 247 -5.94 -16.83 7.44
N SER A 248 -6.64 -15.91 6.77
CA SER A 248 -7.37 -16.21 5.52
C SER A 248 -6.58 -15.81 4.27
N THR A 249 -6.29 -16.78 3.41
CA THR A 249 -5.69 -16.55 2.08
C THR A 249 -6.65 -15.78 1.16
N ASP A 250 -7.95 -16.05 1.27
CA ASP A 250 -8.96 -15.39 0.43
C ASP A 250 -9.08 -13.91 0.80
N PHE A 251 -9.04 -13.61 2.10
CA PHE A 251 -9.09 -12.24 2.57
C PHE A 251 -7.91 -11.42 2.06
N ILE A 252 -6.67 -11.90 2.21
CA ILE A 252 -5.50 -11.12 1.76
C ILE A 252 -5.49 -10.93 0.24
N ASN A 253 -6.02 -11.87 -0.53
CA ASN A 253 -6.13 -11.76 -1.98
C ASN A 253 -7.13 -10.66 -2.39
N ASP A 254 -8.33 -10.68 -1.81
CA ASP A 254 -9.35 -9.64 -2.04
C ASP A 254 -8.86 -8.28 -1.52
N PHE A 255 -8.22 -8.25 -0.35
CA PHE A 255 -7.65 -7.04 0.25
C PHE A 255 -6.51 -6.47 -0.60
N ALA A 256 -5.61 -7.30 -1.15
CA ALA A 256 -4.53 -6.81 -2.02
C ALA A 256 -5.07 -6.12 -3.27
N TYR A 257 -6.14 -6.67 -3.87
CA TYR A 257 -6.85 -6.02 -4.96
C TYR A 257 -7.45 -4.66 -4.54
N LEU A 258 -8.24 -4.61 -3.46
CA LEU A 258 -8.84 -3.35 -2.96
C LEU A 258 -7.78 -2.32 -2.57
N HIS A 259 -6.66 -2.76 -2.01
CA HIS A 259 -5.54 -1.91 -1.62
C HIS A 259 -4.83 -1.31 -2.85
N GLN A 260 -4.66 -2.07 -3.93
CA GLN A 260 -4.17 -1.52 -5.19
C GLN A 260 -5.15 -0.54 -5.84
N VAL A 261 -6.47 -0.79 -5.76
CA VAL A 261 -7.46 0.18 -6.24
C VAL A 261 -7.43 1.46 -5.40
N PHE A 262 -7.35 1.33 -4.08
CA PHE A 262 -7.18 2.47 -3.18
C PHE A 262 -5.95 3.29 -3.55
N GLN A 263 -4.79 2.64 -3.68
CA GLN A 263 -3.56 3.28 -4.13
C GLN A 263 -3.79 4.01 -5.47
N ALA A 264 -4.36 3.34 -6.46
CA ALA A 264 -4.55 3.92 -7.80
C ALA A 264 -5.43 5.19 -7.80
N ILE A 265 -6.54 5.20 -7.03
CA ILE A 265 -7.45 6.35 -6.94
C ILE A 265 -6.81 7.50 -6.15
N SER A 266 -6.14 7.21 -5.02
CA SER A 266 -5.44 8.24 -4.24
C SER A 266 -4.34 8.90 -5.07
N MET A 267 -3.52 8.10 -5.76
CA MET A 267 -2.46 8.61 -6.62
C MET A 267 -2.98 9.37 -7.83
N GLN A 268 -4.14 8.97 -8.39
CA GLN A 268 -4.83 9.75 -9.42
C GLN A 268 -5.27 11.10 -8.87
N THR A 269 -5.90 11.12 -7.70
CA THR A 269 -6.40 12.35 -7.07
C THR A 269 -5.28 13.37 -6.86
N GLU A 270 -4.15 12.90 -6.32
CA GLU A 270 -2.95 13.70 -6.06
C GLU A 270 -2.24 14.14 -7.36
N SER A 271 -1.99 13.23 -8.29
CA SER A 271 -1.30 13.55 -9.54
C SER A 271 -2.11 14.51 -10.41
N GLU A 272 -3.43 14.32 -10.47
CA GLU A 272 -4.31 15.25 -11.17
C GLU A 272 -4.41 16.60 -10.44
N HIS A 273 -4.35 16.64 -9.10
CA HIS A 273 -4.24 17.90 -8.35
C HIS A 273 -3.03 18.72 -8.79
N TYR A 274 -1.84 18.12 -8.80
CA TYR A 274 -0.64 18.79 -9.29
C TYR A 274 -0.78 19.26 -10.73
N ARG A 275 -1.33 18.42 -11.63
CA ARG A 275 -1.53 18.80 -13.03
C ARG A 275 -2.55 19.94 -13.23
N ARG A 276 -3.57 20.05 -12.37
CA ARG A 276 -4.54 21.17 -12.42
C ARG A 276 -3.87 22.49 -12.03
N TYR A 277 -2.98 22.49 -11.04
CA TYR A 277 -2.35 23.71 -10.54
C TYR A 277 -1.16 24.21 -11.36
N ARG A 278 -0.84 23.58 -12.49
CA ARG A 278 0.25 24.01 -13.40
C ARG A 278 0.15 25.45 -13.90
N SER A 279 -1.06 25.99 -14.00
CA SER A 279 -1.33 27.32 -14.58
C SER A 279 -2.15 28.21 -13.65
N MET A 280 -2.25 27.83 -12.37
CA MET A 280 -3.04 28.52 -11.37
C MET A 280 -2.21 28.78 -10.13
N LEU A 281 -2.54 29.87 -9.45
CA LEU A 281 -2.05 30.16 -8.11
C LEU A 281 -3.24 30.26 -7.15
N THR A 282 -3.06 29.72 -5.95
CA THR A 282 -3.93 29.99 -4.81
C THR A 282 -3.79 31.47 -4.39
N SER A 283 -4.72 31.96 -3.56
CA SER A 283 -4.71 33.35 -3.09
C SER A 283 -3.47 33.71 -2.28
N ASP A 284 -2.82 32.73 -1.66
CA ASP A 284 -1.57 32.91 -0.93
C ASP A 284 -0.31 32.68 -1.78
N GLY A 285 -0.45 32.28 -3.05
CA GLY A 285 0.64 32.22 -4.04
C GLY A 285 1.27 30.83 -4.26
N ARG A 286 0.68 29.77 -3.71
CA ARG A 286 1.02 28.37 -4.01
C ARG A 286 0.44 27.94 -5.37
N GLY A 287 0.93 26.86 -5.97
CA GLY A 287 0.57 26.46 -7.34
C GLY A 287 1.68 26.71 -8.35
N GLY A 288 1.33 26.84 -9.63
CA GLY A 288 2.31 26.78 -10.72
C GLY A 288 3.07 25.45 -10.70
N THR A 289 2.38 24.36 -10.39
CA THR A 289 2.97 23.03 -10.19
C THR A 289 3.43 22.44 -11.52
N MET A 290 4.74 22.23 -11.66
CA MET A 290 5.36 21.85 -12.94
C MET A 290 5.99 20.45 -12.93
N CYS A 291 5.85 19.70 -11.84
CA CYS A 291 6.28 18.31 -11.78
C CYS A 291 5.41 17.48 -10.82
N ALA A 292 5.34 16.18 -11.11
CA ALA A 292 4.61 15.19 -10.32
C ALA A 292 5.30 13.83 -10.50
N LEU A 293 6.28 13.52 -9.65
CA LEU A 293 7.04 12.26 -9.64
C LEU A 293 6.61 11.45 -8.41
N TYR A 294 5.83 10.41 -8.62
CA TYR A 294 5.38 9.59 -7.50
C TYR A 294 6.45 8.60 -7.04
N TRP A 295 6.47 8.36 -5.73
CA TRP A 295 7.16 7.24 -5.08
C TRP A 295 6.24 6.02 -5.09
N GLN A 296 6.60 4.87 -5.67
CA GLN A 296 7.78 4.61 -6.50
C GLN A 296 7.40 3.82 -7.76
N VAL A 297 8.30 3.71 -8.74
CA VAL A 297 7.97 3.03 -10.01
C VAL A 297 7.98 1.51 -9.86
N ASN A 298 9.07 0.95 -9.32
CA ASN A 298 9.39 -0.49 -9.32
C ASN A 298 9.74 -1.03 -7.92
N ASP A 299 9.78 -2.35 -7.79
CA ASP A 299 10.17 -3.07 -6.57
C ASP A 299 11.55 -3.75 -6.69
N VAL A 300 12.31 -3.76 -5.59
CA VAL A 300 13.59 -4.49 -5.48
C VAL A 300 13.42 -5.93 -4.98
N TRP A 301 12.25 -6.25 -4.42
CA TRP A 301 11.86 -7.59 -3.96
C TRP A 301 10.34 -7.65 -3.73
N ALA A 302 9.77 -8.85 -3.60
CA ALA A 302 8.33 -9.03 -3.41
C ALA A 302 7.88 -8.63 -1.99
N ALA A 303 7.31 -7.44 -1.83
CA ALA A 303 6.88 -6.90 -0.54
C ALA A 303 5.75 -5.87 -0.70
N PRO A 304 5.06 -5.48 0.39
CA PRO A 304 4.23 -4.28 0.40
C PRO A 304 5.11 -3.04 0.18
N THR A 305 4.83 -2.27 -0.87
CA THR A 305 5.61 -1.09 -1.26
C THR A 305 4.73 -0.07 -1.96
N TRP A 306 5.28 1.11 -2.26
CA TRP A 306 4.62 2.15 -3.04
C TRP A 306 4.71 1.92 -4.56
N ALA A 307 5.27 0.79 -5.00
CA ALA A 307 5.57 0.58 -6.40
C ALA A 307 4.31 0.42 -7.26
N SER A 308 4.33 0.98 -8.47
CA SER A 308 3.31 0.71 -9.50
C SER A 308 3.57 -0.57 -10.31
N ILE A 309 4.83 -1.00 -10.37
CA ILE A 309 5.29 -2.23 -11.03
C ILE A 309 5.93 -3.11 -9.95
N ASP A 310 5.45 -4.34 -9.80
CA ASP A 310 6.00 -5.24 -8.78
C ASP A 310 7.31 -5.92 -9.20
N PHE A 311 7.87 -6.69 -8.28
CA PHE A 311 9.16 -7.34 -8.46
C PHE A 311 9.20 -8.35 -9.62
N ASN A 312 8.05 -8.93 -9.98
CA ASN A 312 7.93 -9.85 -11.11
C ASN A 312 7.59 -9.11 -12.42
N LEU A 313 7.70 -7.78 -12.44
CA LEU A 313 7.38 -6.89 -13.55
C LEU A 313 5.88 -6.86 -13.91
N ASN A 314 5.01 -7.30 -13.01
CA ASN A 314 3.58 -7.15 -13.21
C ASN A 314 3.17 -5.70 -12.90
N TRP A 315 2.27 -5.17 -13.73
CA TRP A 315 1.68 -3.87 -13.46
C TRP A 315 0.63 -4.01 -12.35
N LYS A 316 0.73 -3.19 -11.30
CA LYS A 316 -0.34 -2.98 -10.33
C LYS A 316 -1.41 -2.06 -10.92
N ALA A 317 -2.58 -1.97 -10.27
CA ALA A 317 -3.64 -1.05 -10.70
C ALA A 317 -3.15 0.40 -10.91
N LEU A 318 -2.24 0.87 -10.04
CA LEU A 318 -1.60 2.19 -10.15
C LEU A 318 -0.96 2.43 -11.52
N HIS A 319 -0.27 1.46 -12.13
CA HIS A 319 0.41 1.70 -13.41
C HIS A 319 -0.56 1.93 -14.57
N TYR A 320 -1.72 1.26 -14.53
CA TYR A 320 -2.80 1.49 -15.50
C TYR A 320 -3.47 2.85 -15.29
N TYR A 321 -3.66 3.27 -14.03
CA TYR A 321 -4.14 4.62 -13.73
C TYR A 321 -3.13 5.69 -14.16
N ALA A 322 -1.83 5.47 -13.95
CA ALA A 322 -0.77 6.39 -14.35
C ALA A 322 -0.79 6.67 -15.85
N LYS A 323 -1.02 5.64 -16.66
CA LYS A 323 -1.22 5.81 -18.10
C LYS A 323 -2.37 6.78 -18.44
N ARG A 324 -3.43 6.82 -17.62
CA ARG A 324 -4.57 7.72 -17.81
C ARG A 324 -4.28 9.12 -17.27
N PHE A 325 -3.86 9.24 -16.01
CA PHE A 325 -3.68 10.54 -15.38
C PHE A 325 -2.42 11.29 -15.83
N PHE A 326 -1.48 10.63 -16.52
CA PHE A 326 -0.36 11.28 -17.22
C PHE A 326 -0.56 11.39 -18.73
N ALA A 327 -1.73 11.06 -19.27
CA ALA A 327 -1.98 11.25 -20.70
C ALA A 327 -1.77 12.72 -21.12
N PRO A 328 -1.31 12.99 -22.37
CA PRO A 328 -0.99 14.35 -22.83
C PRO A 328 -2.16 15.33 -22.71
N VAL A 329 -3.39 14.84 -22.83
CA VAL A 329 -4.61 15.59 -22.52
C VAL A 329 -5.46 14.75 -21.59
N ILE A 330 -5.95 15.34 -20.50
CA ILE A 330 -6.88 14.69 -19.56
C ILE A 330 -8.08 15.58 -19.26
N VAL A 331 -9.20 14.94 -18.95
CA VAL A 331 -10.27 15.57 -18.17
C VAL A 331 -10.05 15.17 -16.71
N SER A 332 -10.02 16.12 -15.81
CA SER A 332 -9.84 15.87 -14.39
C SER A 332 -11.09 16.29 -13.63
N LEU A 333 -11.56 15.41 -12.74
CA LEU A 333 -12.83 15.53 -12.02
C LEU A 333 -12.57 15.42 -10.52
N TYR A 334 -13.15 16.31 -9.72
CA TYR A 334 -13.25 16.12 -8.27
C TYR A 334 -14.47 16.83 -7.69
N LEU A 335 -14.88 16.43 -6.50
CA LEU A 335 -15.90 17.14 -5.73
C LEU A 335 -15.22 18.07 -4.72
N ASP A 336 -15.69 19.32 -4.65
CA ASP A 336 -15.30 20.23 -3.57
C ASP A 336 -16.00 19.88 -2.24
N ASP A 337 -15.71 20.63 -1.18
CA ASP A 337 -16.26 20.41 0.16
C ASP A 337 -17.78 20.61 0.26
N ASN A 338 -18.40 21.23 -0.75
CA ASN A 338 -19.84 21.40 -0.84
C ASN A 338 -20.48 20.40 -1.82
N ASN A 339 -19.73 19.36 -2.23
CA ASN A 339 -20.12 18.39 -3.24
C ASN A 339 -20.42 19.00 -4.62
N ASN A 340 -19.83 20.16 -4.94
CA ASN A 340 -19.88 20.68 -6.30
C ASN A 340 -18.81 20.00 -7.16
N LEU A 341 -19.20 19.59 -8.35
CA LEU A 341 -18.31 19.03 -9.34
C LEU A 341 -17.41 20.10 -9.93
N GLN A 342 -16.11 19.89 -9.77
CA GLN A 342 -15.06 20.67 -10.39
C GLN A 342 -14.51 19.88 -11.59
N VAL A 343 -14.50 20.51 -12.77
CA VAL A 343 -14.05 19.90 -14.03
C VAL A 343 -12.94 20.73 -14.64
N PHE A 344 -11.83 20.06 -14.95
CA PHE A 344 -10.67 20.65 -15.59
C PHE A 344 -10.33 19.89 -16.87
N VAL A 345 -9.83 20.60 -17.88
CA VAL A 345 -9.12 20.02 -19.01
C VAL A 345 -7.67 20.45 -18.95
N VAL A 346 -6.75 19.50 -18.84
CA VAL A 346 -5.30 19.74 -18.78
C VAL A 346 -4.65 19.26 -20.07
N SER A 347 -3.79 20.09 -20.66
CA SER A 347 -3.11 19.80 -21.93
C SER A 347 -1.60 20.06 -21.85
N ASP A 348 -0.80 19.04 -22.16
CA ASP A 348 0.65 19.13 -22.39
C ASP A 348 1.01 19.44 -23.85
N LEU A 349 0.03 19.70 -24.71
CA LEU A 349 0.28 20.00 -26.11
C LEU A 349 0.87 21.41 -26.28
N GLN A 350 1.82 21.52 -27.21
CA GLN A 350 2.40 22.78 -27.66
C GLN A 350 1.51 23.51 -28.68
N GLN A 351 0.28 23.03 -28.88
CA GLN A 351 -0.74 23.64 -29.75
C GLN A 351 -2.04 23.78 -28.95
N PRO A 352 -2.79 24.88 -29.15
CA PRO A 352 -4.03 25.10 -28.42
C PRO A 352 -5.10 24.11 -28.87
N LEU A 353 -5.95 23.69 -27.93
CA LEU A 353 -7.17 22.95 -28.21
C LEU A 353 -8.28 23.97 -28.50
N ASN A 354 -8.77 24.05 -29.74
CA ASN A 354 -9.83 24.98 -30.13
C ASN A 354 -11.11 24.22 -30.53
N ASN A 355 -12.25 24.63 -29.97
CA ASN A 355 -13.58 24.08 -30.25
C ASN A 355 -13.70 22.57 -30.00
N TYR A 356 -13.02 22.08 -28.97
CA TYR A 356 -13.20 20.71 -28.51
C TYR A 356 -14.52 20.61 -27.75
N ASN A 357 -15.07 19.40 -27.66
CA ASN A 357 -16.31 19.16 -26.96
C ASN A 357 -16.08 18.22 -25.77
N LEU A 358 -16.31 18.72 -24.56
CA LEU A 358 -16.38 17.90 -23.36
C LEU A 358 -17.78 17.28 -23.30
N ILE A 359 -17.86 15.95 -23.25
CA ILE A 359 -19.09 15.24 -22.94
C ILE A 359 -18.96 14.68 -21.52
N LEU A 360 -19.97 14.95 -20.70
CA LEU A 360 -20.06 14.45 -19.33
C LEU A 360 -21.40 13.76 -19.12
N ASP A 361 -21.34 12.53 -18.61
CA ASP A 361 -22.46 11.69 -18.27
C ASP A 361 -22.49 11.43 -16.76
N VAL A 362 -23.69 11.48 -16.18
CA VAL A 362 -23.96 11.04 -14.81
C VAL A 362 -24.80 9.78 -14.87
N PHE A 363 -24.33 8.73 -14.22
CA PHE A 363 -25.03 7.47 -14.08
C PHE A 363 -25.41 7.22 -12.63
N THR A 364 -26.35 6.30 -12.45
CA THR A 364 -26.64 5.63 -11.17
C THR A 364 -26.45 4.13 -11.36
N TRP A 365 -26.22 3.40 -10.27
CA TRP A 365 -26.00 1.96 -10.32
C TRP A 365 -27.22 1.17 -10.82
N ASP A 366 -28.42 1.73 -10.69
CA ASP A 366 -29.67 1.02 -10.99
C ASP A 366 -30.18 1.23 -12.42
N ASN A 367 -29.54 2.12 -13.21
CA ASN A 367 -30.00 2.47 -14.56
C ASN A 367 -29.18 1.82 -15.68
N GLY A 368 -28.41 0.77 -15.38
CA GLY A 368 -27.54 0.10 -16.34
C GLY A 368 -26.56 1.06 -16.99
N PHE A 369 -26.44 0.96 -18.31
CA PHE A 369 -25.54 1.79 -19.10
C PHE A 369 -26.20 3.07 -19.64
N THR A 370 -27.37 3.44 -19.12
CA THR A 370 -28.05 4.66 -19.54
C THR A 370 -27.76 5.77 -18.53
N PRO A 371 -27.14 6.89 -18.95
CA PRO A 371 -26.93 8.00 -18.04
C PRO A 371 -28.28 8.62 -17.64
N ILE A 372 -28.40 9.04 -16.39
CA ILE A 372 -29.54 9.83 -15.92
C ILE A 372 -29.45 11.29 -16.40
N PHE A 373 -28.25 11.72 -16.79
CA PHE A 373 -27.99 13.04 -17.31
C PHE A 373 -26.75 13.05 -18.20
N THR A 374 -26.80 13.81 -19.29
CA THR A 374 -25.67 14.07 -20.18
C THR A 374 -25.62 15.56 -20.48
N THR A 375 -24.43 16.14 -20.42
CA THR A 375 -24.16 17.51 -20.91
C THR A 375 -22.95 17.56 -21.82
N SER A 376 -22.89 18.62 -22.62
CA SER A 376 -21.86 18.88 -23.61
C SER A 376 -21.42 20.34 -23.50
N LYS A 377 -20.12 20.59 -23.39
CA LYS A 377 -19.52 21.93 -23.28
C LYS A 377 -18.45 22.11 -24.33
N SER A 378 -18.49 23.22 -25.05
CA SER A 378 -17.38 23.63 -25.90
C SER A 378 -16.21 24.11 -25.03
N VAL A 379 -15.02 23.59 -25.30
CA VAL A 379 -13.81 23.85 -24.53
C VAL A 379 -12.71 24.38 -25.45
N ASN A 380 -12.05 25.44 -25.00
CA ASN A 380 -10.81 25.94 -25.58
C ASN A 380 -9.72 25.90 -24.50
N VAL A 381 -8.58 25.28 -24.79
CA VAL A 381 -7.46 25.18 -23.85
C VAL A 381 -6.22 25.79 -24.50
N PRO A 382 -5.58 26.80 -23.89
CA PRO A 382 -4.30 27.32 -24.37
C PRO A 382 -3.20 26.25 -24.36
N ILE A 383 -2.08 26.55 -25.02
CA ILE A 383 -0.90 25.66 -24.99
C ILE A 383 -0.44 25.42 -23.55
N LEU A 384 -0.03 24.19 -23.22
CA LEU A 384 0.58 23.84 -21.94
C LEU A 384 -0.20 24.31 -20.70
N ASN A 385 -1.53 24.21 -20.72
CA ASN A 385 -2.42 24.85 -19.75
C ASN A 385 -3.43 23.87 -19.12
N ALA A 386 -3.99 24.26 -17.98
CA ALA A 386 -5.17 23.68 -17.35
C ALA A 386 -6.31 24.69 -17.36
N THR A 387 -7.50 24.29 -17.82
CA THR A 387 -8.68 25.18 -17.94
C THR A 387 -9.87 24.57 -17.23
N THR A 388 -10.55 25.37 -16.41
CA THR A 388 -11.81 24.99 -15.74
C THR A 388 -12.98 24.99 -16.73
N VAL A 389 -13.88 24.02 -16.62
CA VAL A 389 -15.10 23.96 -17.43
C VAL A 389 -16.31 23.94 -16.49
N ASP A 390 -17.21 24.92 -16.64
CA ASP A 390 -18.41 24.99 -15.80
C ASP A 390 -19.48 23.98 -16.27
N VAL A 391 -19.50 22.83 -15.58
CA VAL A 391 -20.54 21.80 -15.68
C VAL A 391 -21.48 21.83 -14.46
N GLN A 392 -21.03 22.38 -13.33
CA GLN A 392 -21.82 22.43 -12.11
C GLN A 392 -23.12 23.22 -12.30
N SER A 393 -23.09 24.31 -13.07
CA SER A 393 -24.31 25.08 -13.36
C SER A 393 -25.40 24.25 -14.05
N ASP A 394 -25.04 23.31 -14.92
CA ASP A 394 -25.99 22.42 -15.57
C ASP A 394 -26.59 21.41 -14.59
N LEU A 395 -25.76 20.82 -13.71
CA LEU A 395 -26.23 19.91 -12.66
C LEU A 395 -27.22 20.62 -11.73
N THR A 396 -26.89 21.84 -11.29
CA THR A 396 -27.78 22.66 -10.48
C THR A 396 -29.09 22.99 -11.20
N ALA A 397 -29.04 23.32 -12.50
CA ALA A 397 -30.24 23.58 -13.30
C ALA A 397 -31.16 22.35 -13.42
N GLN A 398 -30.57 21.14 -13.49
CA GLN A 398 -31.30 19.87 -13.51
C GLN A 398 -31.63 19.33 -12.11
N LYS A 399 -31.26 20.05 -11.04
CA LYS A 399 -31.43 19.63 -9.64
C LYS A 399 -30.77 18.28 -9.34
N ILE A 400 -29.64 18.01 -9.97
CA ILE A 400 -28.83 16.82 -9.72
C ILE A 400 -27.86 17.16 -8.58
N THR A 401 -27.92 16.37 -7.52
CA THR A 401 -26.99 16.41 -6.39
C THR A 401 -26.06 15.21 -6.46
N LEU A 402 -24.79 15.41 -6.13
CA LEU A 402 -23.79 14.35 -6.07
C LEU A 402 -23.55 14.01 -4.60
N ASP A 403 -24.40 13.16 -4.04
CA ASP A 403 -24.24 12.64 -2.67
C ASP A 403 -23.57 11.26 -2.73
N ASP A 404 -22.59 11.02 -1.85
CA ASP A 404 -21.91 9.73 -1.74
C ASP A 404 -22.89 8.59 -1.40
N ASN A 405 -24.01 8.88 -0.74
CA ASN A 405 -25.06 7.90 -0.41
C ASN A 405 -25.95 7.52 -1.59
N ASP A 406 -26.05 8.38 -2.61
CA ASP A 406 -26.96 8.21 -3.75
C ASP A 406 -26.33 7.36 -4.88
N GLY A 407 -25.05 7.03 -4.78
CA GLY A 407 -24.38 6.10 -5.68
C GLY A 407 -24.31 6.60 -7.13
N PHE A 408 -23.66 7.73 -7.35
CA PHE A 408 -23.41 8.26 -8.70
C PHE A 408 -22.18 7.62 -9.36
N VAL A 409 -22.10 7.68 -10.69
CA VAL A 409 -20.84 7.54 -11.43
C VAL A 409 -20.78 8.64 -12.46
N ILE A 410 -19.69 9.41 -12.48
CA ILE A 410 -19.48 10.39 -13.54
C ILE A 410 -18.51 9.82 -14.55
N ARG A 411 -18.85 9.95 -15.83
CA ARG A 411 -17.95 9.68 -16.94
C ARG A 411 -17.76 10.96 -17.73
N ALA A 412 -16.52 11.31 -18.03
CA ALA A 412 -16.23 12.43 -18.90
C ALA A 412 -15.11 12.13 -19.90
N ALA A 413 -15.21 12.69 -21.10
CA ALA A 413 -14.17 12.64 -22.10
C ALA A 413 -14.22 13.86 -23.02
N LEU A 414 -13.07 14.22 -23.60
CA LEU A 414 -12.96 15.29 -24.56
C LEU A 414 -12.94 14.72 -26.00
N TYR A 415 -13.68 15.37 -26.89
CA TYR A 415 -13.79 15.00 -28.30
C TYR A 415 -13.31 16.15 -29.19
N ASP A 416 -12.60 15.82 -30.27
CA ASP A 416 -12.25 16.79 -31.31
C ASP A 416 -13.46 17.14 -32.19
N THR A 417 -13.27 18.05 -33.16
CA THR A 417 -14.33 18.47 -34.09
C THR A 417 -14.83 17.35 -35.01
N ASN A 418 -14.10 16.23 -35.10
CA ASN A 418 -14.46 15.04 -35.86
C ASN A 418 -15.10 13.95 -34.99
N ILE A 419 -15.41 14.26 -33.72
CA ILE A 419 -16.03 13.33 -32.76
C ILE A 419 -15.05 12.18 -32.39
N ASN A 420 -13.75 12.38 -32.56
CA ASN A 420 -12.75 11.46 -32.02
C ASN A 420 -12.48 11.79 -30.55
N GLN A 421 -12.54 10.79 -29.69
CA GLN A 421 -12.12 10.94 -28.30
C GLN A 421 -10.60 11.17 -28.22
N VAL A 422 -10.17 12.26 -27.58
CA VAL A 422 -8.75 12.65 -27.49
C VAL A 422 -8.15 12.50 -26.10
N THR A 423 -8.97 12.19 -25.09
CA THR A 423 -8.53 11.89 -23.71
C THR A 423 -8.83 10.45 -23.36
N PRO A 424 -8.13 9.85 -22.39
CA PRO A 424 -8.68 8.72 -21.65
C PRO A 424 -10.07 9.07 -21.09
N THR A 425 -10.89 8.05 -20.87
CA THR A 425 -12.18 8.22 -20.19
C THR A 425 -11.93 8.48 -18.71
N SER A 426 -12.38 9.62 -18.21
CA SER A 426 -12.28 9.99 -16.80
C SER A 426 -13.50 9.51 -16.05
N ILE A 427 -13.27 8.88 -14.90
CA ILE A 427 -14.33 8.35 -14.05
C ILE A 427 -14.20 8.98 -12.66
N LEU A 428 -15.29 9.52 -12.13
CA LEU A 428 -15.39 9.87 -10.72
C LEU A 428 -16.38 8.91 -10.05
N LEU A 429 -15.90 8.21 -9.03
CA LEU A 429 -16.69 7.32 -8.18
C LEU A 429 -17.08 8.06 -6.89
N PRO A 430 -18.14 7.61 -6.19
CA PRO A 430 -18.46 8.08 -4.85
C PRO A 430 -17.30 7.78 -3.90
N ASP A 431 -17.07 8.69 -2.96
CA ASP A 431 -15.97 8.59 -2.00
C ASP A 431 -16.11 7.33 -1.13
N LYS A 432 -17.32 7.06 -0.65
CA LYS A 432 -17.60 5.97 0.28
C LYS A 432 -18.44 4.89 -0.38
N LEU A 433 -17.80 4.11 -1.25
CA LEU A 433 -18.42 2.93 -1.86
C LEU A 433 -19.11 2.04 -0.80
N ARG A 434 -18.52 1.88 0.39
CA ARG A 434 -19.07 1.15 1.53
C ARG A 434 -20.46 1.61 2.03
N GLN A 435 -20.85 2.84 1.74
CA GLN A 435 -22.12 3.42 2.21
C GLN A 435 -23.26 3.20 1.24
N ILE A 436 -22.96 2.72 0.03
CA ILE A 436 -23.95 2.47 -1.01
C ILE A 436 -24.72 1.21 -0.62
N SER A 437 -26.00 1.37 -0.31
CA SER A 437 -26.85 0.26 0.11
C SER A 437 -27.29 -0.57 -1.11
N ASN A 438 -26.89 -1.85 -1.17
CA ASN A 438 -27.27 -2.81 -2.23
C ASN A 438 -27.02 -2.31 -3.68
N PRO A 439 -25.80 -1.91 -4.04
CA PRO A 439 -25.54 -1.44 -5.40
C PRO A 439 -25.77 -2.56 -6.43
N ASN A 440 -26.48 -2.24 -7.50
CA ASN A 440 -26.73 -3.16 -8.61
C ASN A 440 -25.51 -3.26 -9.56
N TYR A 441 -24.36 -3.68 -9.03
CA TYR A 441 -23.15 -3.85 -9.83
C TYR A 441 -23.26 -4.97 -10.84
N GLY A 442 -22.72 -4.72 -12.03
CA GLY A 442 -22.65 -5.71 -13.10
C GLY A 442 -21.78 -6.89 -12.71
N ASN A 443 -22.14 -8.06 -13.23
CA ASN A 443 -21.32 -9.26 -13.13
C ASN A 443 -20.59 -9.48 -14.46
N PRO A 444 -19.34 -9.02 -14.60
CA PRO A 444 -18.64 -9.09 -15.88
C PRO A 444 -18.21 -10.51 -16.22
N SER A 445 -18.10 -10.80 -17.52
CA SER A 445 -17.50 -12.04 -18.01
C SER A 445 -16.71 -11.81 -19.30
N ILE A 446 -15.76 -12.71 -19.58
CA ILE A 446 -15.01 -12.69 -20.84
C ILE A 446 -15.93 -13.22 -21.96
N LYS A 447 -16.35 -12.34 -22.85
CA LYS A 447 -17.19 -12.68 -24.01
C LYS A 447 -16.40 -13.41 -25.09
N SER A 448 -15.19 -12.95 -25.39
CA SER A 448 -14.35 -13.55 -26.44
C SER A 448 -12.87 -13.23 -26.26
N VAL A 449 -12.02 -14.16 -26.69
CA VAL A 449 -10.58 -13.97 -26.86
C VAL A 449 -10.26 -14.28 -28.31
N THR A 450 -9.70 -13.32 -29.04
CA THR A 450 -9.36 -13.49 -30.46
C THR A 450 -7.91 -13.13 -30.68
N GLN A 451 -7.15 -14.05 -31.27
CA GLN A 451 -5.73 -13.84 -31.55
C GLN A 451 -5.57 -12.86 -32.72
N VAL A 452 -4.80 -11.80 -32.51
CA VAL A 452 -4.47 -10.78 -33.52
C VAL A 452 -3.17 -11.16 -34.24
N ASP A 453 -2.17 -11.56 -33.47
CA ASP A 453 -0.88 -12.06 -33.95
C ASP A 453 -0.31 -13.10 -32.96
N SER A 454 0.94 -13.53 -33.12
CA SER A 454 1.53 -14.58 -32.28
C SER A 454 1.60 -14.23 -30.78
N LEU A 455 1.53 -12.94 -30.41
CA LEU A 455 1.71 -12.46 -29.04
C LEU A 455 0.62 -11.46 -28.59
N THR A 456 -0.32 -11.11 -29.46
CA THR A 456 -1.38 -10.13 -29.17
C THR A 456 -2.76 -10.75 -29.32
N PHE A 457 -3.64 -10.51 -28.33
CA PHE A 457 -5.02 -10.97 -28.31
C PHE A 457 -5.97 -9.82 -28.05
N ASN A 458 -7.11 -9.79 -28.73
CA ASN A 458 -8.25 -8.96 -28.35
C ASN A 458 -9.11 -9.72 -27.33
N VAL A 459 -9.28 -9.14 -26.15
CA VAL A 459 -10.10 -9.65 -25.05
C VAL A 459 -11.33 -8.77 -24.91
N THR A 460 -12.51 -9.33 -25.21
CA THR A 460 -13.79 -8.62 -25.06
C THR A 460 -14.45 -9.04 -23.76
N VAL A 461 -14.82 -8.06 -22.96
CA VAL A 461 -15.51 -8.20 -21.67
C VAL A 461 -16.92 -7.66 -21.82
N THR A 462 -17.90 -8.32 -21.20
CA THR A 462 -19.31 -7.91 -21.22
C THR A 462 -19.88 -7.88 -19.81
N ALA A 463 -20.81 -6.96 -19.54
CA ALA A 463 -21.64 -6.94 -18.33
C ALA A 463 -23.03 -6.37 -18.66
N SER A 464 -24.01 -6.59 -17.78
CA SER A 464 -25.37 -6.06 -17.92
C SER A 464 -25.61 -4.72 -17.19
N GLN A 465 -24.71 -4.35 -16.30
CA GLN A 465 -24.76 -3.14 -15.47
C GLN A 465 -23.35 -2.57 -15.31
N LEU A 466 -23.23 -1.37 -14.75
CA LEU A 466 -21.94 -0.73 -14.47
C LEU A 466 -21.08 -1.61 -13.55
N VAL A 467 -19.78 -1.70 -13.83
CA VAL A 467 -18.83 -2.47 -13.00
C VAL A 467 -17.75 -1.53 -12.48
N PRO A 468 -17.70 -1.23 -11.17
CA PRO A 468 -16.65 -0.38 -10.61
C PRO A 468 -15.31 -1.12 -10.61
N VAL A 469 -14.31 -0.48 -11.21
CA VAL A 469 -12.90 -0.90 -11.27
C VAL A 469 -12.73 -2.39 -11.62
N LEU A 470 -13.01 -2.76 -12.85
CA LEU A 470 -12.82 -4.12 -13.36
C LEU A 470 -11.32 -4.44 -13.51
N TRP A 471 -10.91 -5.62 -13.02
CA TRP A 471 -9.56 -6.16 -13.14
C TRP A 471 -9.53 -7.45 -13.98
N LEU A 472 -8.75 -7.45 -15.04
CA LEU A 472 -8.48 -8.58 -15.91
C LEU A 472 -7.18 -9.25 -15.54
N ASP A 473 -7.17 -10.58 -15.57
CA ASP A 473 -5.95 -11.34 -15.34
C ASP A 473 -5.94 -12.66 -16.14
N ILE A 474 -4.76 -13.28 -16.23
CA ILE A 474 -4.59 -14.65 -16.74
C ILE A 474 -4.61 -15.62 -15.55
N ASN A 475 -5.19 -16.80 -15.71
CA ASN A 475 -5.14 -17.85 -14.70
C ASN A 475 -3.70 -18.19 -14.31
N GLN A 476 -3.46 -18.44 -13.02
CA GLN A 476 -2.13 -18.73 -12.50
C GLN A 476 -1.49 -19.95 -13.17
N ASP A 477 -2.25 -21.03 -13.37
CA ASP A 477 -1.76 -22.24 -14.04
C ASP A 477 -1.26 -21.96 -15.48
N VAL A 478 -1.90 -21.02 -16.18
CA VAL A 478 -1.51 -20.62 -17.54
C VAL A 478 -0.27 -19.74 -17.50
N LYS A 479 -0.20 -18.81 -16.53
CA LYS A 479 1.00 -17.99 -16.31
C LYS A 479 2.21 -18.86 -16.03
N ASP A 480 2.07 -19.85 -15.16
CA ASP A 480 3.16 -20.74 -14.75
C ASP A 480 3.56 -21.68 -15.88
N LYS A 481 2.59 -22.24 -16.60
CA LYS A 481 2.82 -23.11 -17.78
C LYS A 481 3.69 -22.43 -18.84
N TYR A 482 3.47 -21.15 -19.10
CA TYR A 482 4.15 -20.43 -20.18
C TYR A 482 5.20 -19.42 -19.69
N ASN A 483 5.37 -19.27 -18.37
CA ASN A 483 6.17 -18.23 -17.73
C ASN A 483 5.91 -16.83 -18.33
N LEU A 484 4.64 -16.43 -18.36
CA LEU A 484 4.20 -15.23 -19.09
C LEU A 484 4.60 -13.94 -18.36
N LEU A 485 5.24 -13.04 -19.11
CA LEU A 485 5.15 -11.60 -18.87
C LEU A 485 4.11 -11.04 -19.85
N TYR A 486 3.15 -10.27 -19.39
CA TYR A 486 2.07 -9.74 -20.22
C TYR A 486 1.50 -8.47 -19.62
N TRP A 487 0.94 -7.62 -20.47
CA TRP A 487 0.18 -6.45 -20.04
C TRP A 487 -1.08 -6.30 -20.89
N PHE A 488 -2.14 -5.78 -20.29
CA PHE A 488 -3.31 -5.35 -21.03
C PHE A 488 -3.09 -3.92 -21.55
N SER A 489 -3.73 -3.56 -22.66
CA SER A 489 -3.73 -2.18 -23.16
C SER A 489 -4.43 -1.24 -22.19
N ASP A 490 -5.38 -1.76 -21.43
CA ASP A 490 -6.03 -1.09 -20.31
C ASP A 490 -6.54 -2.12 -19.28
N ASN A 491 -6.52 -1.78 -17.99
CA ASN A 491 -6.98 -2.62 -16.88
C ASN A 491 -7.31 -1.76 -15.65
N ALA A 492 -7.97 -2.29 -14.63
CA ALA A 492 -8.45 -1.49 -13.49
C ALA A 492 -9.29 -0.29 -13.96
N PHE A 493 -10.35 -0.52 -14.73
CA PHE A 493 -11.24 0.53 -15.25
C PHE A 493 -12.70 0.30 -14.85
N THR A 494 -13.47 1.35 -14.66
CA THR A 494 -14.92 1.23 -14.47
C THR A 494 -15.60 0.99 -15.82
N LEU A 495 -16.32 -0.13 -15.95
CA LEU A 495 -17.05 -0.47 -17.15
C LEU A 495 -18.37 0.32 -17.20
N THR A 496 -18.44 1.31 -18.09
CA THR A 496 -19.61 2.20 -18.28
C THR A 496 -20.34 1.96 -19.60
N GLN A 497 -20.08 0.82 -20.23
CA GLN A 497 -20.69 0.39 -21.48
C GLN A 497 -20.86 -1.14 -21.48
N PRO A 498 -21.83 -1.69 -22.23
CA PRO A 498 -22.14 -3.12 -22.17
C PRO A 498 -20.96 -4.02 -22.50
N GLU A 499 -20.10 -3.57 -23.42
CA GLU A 499 -18.95 -4.33 -23.88
C GLU A 499 -17.74 -3.41 -24.07
N ILE A 500 -16.56 -3.95 -23.78
CA ILE A 500 -15.28 -3.31 -24.11
C ILE A 500 -14.29 -4.36 -24.59
N THR A 501 -13.47 -4.00 -25.56
CA THR A 501 -12.35 -4.83 -26.02
C THR A 501 -11.04 -4.16 -25.63
N VAL A 502 -10.19 -4.91 -24.93
CA VAL A 502 -8.81 -4.51 -24.63
C VAL A 502 -7.84 -5.47 -25.30
N GLN A 503 -6.64 -5.00 -25.64
CA GLN A 503 -5.58 -5.86 -26.15
C GLN A 503 -4.79 -6.46 -25.00
N LEU A 504 -4.55 -7.76 -25.02
CA LEU A 504 -3.59 -8.46 -24.18
C LEU A 504 -2.32 -8.69 -25.00
N LYS A 505 -1.19 -8.15 -24.54
CA LYS A 505 0.11 -8.33 -25.17
C LYS A 505 1.00 -9.20 -24.30
N ILE A 506 1.57 -10.25 -24.90
CA ILE A 506 2.48 -11.20 -24.26
C ILE A 506 3.92 -10.86 -24.66
N PHE A 507 4.81 -10.93 -23.69
CA PHE A 507 6.25 -10.79 -23.84
C PHE A 507 6.87 -12.15 -23.51
N SER A 508 7.10 -12.95 -24.54
CA SER A 508 7.75 -14.26 -24.42
C SER A 508 8.93 -14.32 -25.38
N SER A 509 10.02 -14.96 -24.93
CA SER A 509 11.23 -15.10 -25.73
C SER A 509 11.13 -16.21 -26.78
N ASN A 510 10.23 -17.20 -26.67
CA ASN A 510 10.32 -18.41 -27.50
C ASN A 510 9.02 -19.24 -27.70
N SER A 511 7.82 -18.72 -27.45
CA SER A 511 6.59 -19.57 -27.53
C SER A 511 5.39 -18.89 -28.17
N THR A 512 4.72 -19.62 -29.07
CA THR A 512 3.32 -19.36 -29.46
C THR A 512 2.41 -19.73 -28.30
N VAL A 513 1.69 -18.74 -27.77
CA VAL A 513 0.68 -18.94 -26.72
C VAL A 513 -0.68 -19.10 -27.40
N SER A 514 -1.52 -19.99 -26.86
CA SER A 514 -2.93 -20.11 -27.24
C SER A 514 -3.75 -19.82 -26.00
N LEU A 515 -4.67 -18.86 -26.10
CA LEU A 515 -5.57 -18.46 -25.02
C LEU A 515 -7.02 -18.58 -25.46
N SER A 516 -7.85 -19.03 -24.53
CA SER A 516 -9.30 -19.10 -24.63
C SER A 516 -9.95 -18.22 -23.55
N THR A 517 -11.27 -18.09 -23.58
CA THR A 517 -12.01 -17.34 -22.55
C THR A 517 -11.87 -17.96 -21.16
N GLN A 518 -11.58 -19.26 -21.05
CA GLN A 518 -11.41 -19.96 -19.76
C GLN A 518 -10.05 -19.70 -19.13
N ASP A 519 -9.07 -19.21 -19.89
CA ASP A 519 -7.71 -18.95 -19.42
C ASP A 519 -7.56 -17.57 -18.75
N LEU A 520 -8.63 -16.77 -18.77
CA LEU A 520 -8.66 -15.41 -18.24
C LEU A 520 -9.66 -15.31 -17.08
N THR A 521 -9.34 -14.45 -16.12
CA THR A 521 -10.22 -14.10 -15.00
C THR A 521 -10.64 -12.64 -15.06
N VAL A 522 -11.79 -12.36 -14.45
CA VAL A 522 -12.27 -11.01 -14.20
C VAL A 522 -12.58 -10.86 -12.72
N THR A 523 -11.94 -9.91 -12.07
CA THR A 523 -12.19 -9.49 -10.70
C THR A 523 -12.89 -8.13 -10.71
N ARG A 524 -13.78 -7.91 -9.74
CA ARG A 524 -14.47 -6.63 -9.53
C ARG A 524 -14.61 -6.37 -8.05
N ILE A 525 -14.95 -5.14 -7.69
CA ILE A 525 -15.42 -4.84 -6.34
C ILE A 525 -16.72 -5.62 -6.09
N LYS A 526 -16.75 -6.37 -4.98
CA LYS A 526 -17.93 -7.04 -4.45
C LYS A 526 -18.44 -6.19 -3.29
N MET A 527 -19.72 -5.81 -3.29
CA MET A 527 -20.40 -5.20 -2.15
C MET A 527 -21.73 -5.90 -1.92
N GLY A 528 -22.09 -6.08 -0.65
CA GLY A 528 -23.24 -6.86 -0.20
C GLY A 528 -22.85 -7.97 0.79
N PRO A 529 -23.79 -8.45 1.62
CA PRO A 529 -23.50 -9.51 2.59
C PRO A 529 -22.94 -10.71 1.84
N VAL A 530 -21.71 -11.10 2.20
CA VAL A 530 -21.11 -12.36 1.75
C VAL A 530 -22.14 -13.45 2.04
N THR A 531 -22.75 -13.99 0.99
CA THR A 531 -23.54 -15.21 1.13
C THR A 531 -22.60 -16.27 1.68
N ASN A 532 -22.85 -16.69 2.92
CA ASN A 532 -22.12 -17.74 3.60
C ASN A 532 -21.81 -18.88 2.63
N PRO A 533 -20.54 -19.19 2.34
CA PRO A 533 -20.20 -20.54 1.94
C PRO A 533 -20.72 -21.44 3.06
N THR A 534 -21.46 -22.48 2.68
CA THR A 534 -22.10 -23.43 3.60
C THR A 534 -21.20 -23.74 4.80
N HIS A 535 -21.63 -23.23 5.96
CA HIS A 535 -21.02 -23.46 7.25
C HIS A 535 -20.88 -24.96 7.47
N ASN A 536 -19.63 -25.44 7.55
CA ASN A 536 -19.33 -26.49 8.51
C ASN A 536 -19.24 -25.75 9.85
N PRO A 537 -19.96 -26.14 10.92
CA PRO A 537 -19.79 -25.47 12.20
C PRO A 537 -18.36 -25.70 12.68
N ASN A 538 -17.59 -24.60 12.76
CA ASN A 538 -16.31 -24.62 13.44
C ASN A 538 -16.52 -25.11 14.87
N PRO A 539 -15.60 -25.92 15.41
CA PRO A 539 -15.72 -26.45 16.75
C PRO A 539 -15.73 -25.28 17.76
N SER A 540 -16.81 -25.16 18.54
CA SER A 540 -16.97 -24.13 19.56
C SER A 540 -16.58 -24.68 20.92
N CYS A 541 -15.83 -23.91 21.71
CA CYS A 541 -15.51 -24.28 23.08
C CYS A 541 -16.79 -24.33 23.95
N PRO A 542 -16.83 -25.19 24.98
CA PRO A 542 -17.91 -25.18 25.96
C PRO A 542 -18.01 -23.85 26.71
N GLU A 543 -19.14 -23.60 27.37
CA GLU A 543 -19.35 -22.39 28.17
C GLU A 543 -18.24 -22.24 29.23
N ASN A 544 -17.71 -21.02 29.38
CA ASN A 544 -16.55 -20.66 30.22
C ASN A 544 -15.17 -21.16 29.75
N TRP A 545 -15.07 -21.71 28.54
CA TRP A 545 -13.81 -22.04 27.90
C TRP A 545 -13.46 -21.01 26.80
N SER A 546 -12.20 -20.60 26.76
CA SER A 546 -11.64 -19.67 25.76
C SER A 546 -10.95 -20.44 24.64
N LEU A 547 -11.44 -20.30 23.39
CA LEU A 547 -10.80 -20.90 22.21
C LEU A 547 -9.40 -20.33 22.01
N SER A 548 -8.43 -21.18 21.73
CA SER A 548 -7.06 -20.77 21.44
C SER A 548 -7.01 -19.92 20.18
N SER A 549 -6.33 -18.78 20.24
CA SER A 549 -5.98 -18.01 19.04
C SER A 549 -4.79 -18.62 18.28
N VAL A 550 -4.19 -19.71 18.81
CA VAL A 550 -3.01 -20.39 18.25
C VAL A 550 -3.39 -21.73 17.61
N SER A 551 -4.42 -22.42 18.12
CA SER A 551 -4.89 -23.72 17.61
C SER A 551 -6.42 -23.79 17.60
N SER A 552 -7.04 -23.91 16.42
CA SER A 552 -8.51 -23.83 16.25
C SER A 552 -9.32 -24.95 16.91
N ASN A 553 -8.67 -25.91 17.56
CA ASN A 553 -9.26 -27.07 18.22
C ASN A 553 -8.86 -27.17 19.70
N ILE A 554 -8.27 -26.13 20.30
CA ILE A 554 -7.87 -26.15 21.71
C ILE A 554 -8.61 -25.06 22.47
N CYS A 555 -9.14 -25.40 23.64
CA CYS A 555 -9.84 -24.52 24.54
C CYS A 555 -9.14 -24.47 25.90
N TYR A 556 -9.15 -23.31 26.55
CA TYR A 556 -8.60 -23.13 27.89
C TYR A 556 -9.65 -22.59 28.86
N ASN A 557 -9.67 -23.13 30.07
CA ASN A 557 -10.53 -22.61 31.14
C ASN A 557 -9.67 -22.25 32.35
N VAL A 558 -9.85 -21.03 32.87
CA VAL A 558 -9.14 -20.54 34.05
C VAL A 558 -10.10 -20.59 35.22
N VAL A 559 -9.75 -21.38 36.22
CA VAL A 559 -10.51 -21.49 37.46
C VAL A 559 -9.86 -20.57 38.48
N ASP A 560 -10.56 -19.48 38.81
CA ASP A 560 -10.06 -18.42 39.70
C ASP A 560 -10.10 -18.77 41.18
N GLN A 561 -10.81 -19.85 41.55
CA GLN A 561 -10.83 -20.39 42.90
C GLN A 561 -9.56 -21.20 43.20
N THR A 562 -9.13 -21.18 44.45
CA THR A 562 -7.86 -21.79 44.86
C THR A 562 -8.01 -23.21 45.39
N TYR A 563 -7.25 -24.15 44.85
CA TYR A 563 -7.23 -25.56 45.26
C TYR A 563 -5.81 -26.11 45.29
N THR A 564 -5.59 -27.22 46.00
CA THR A 564 -4.30 -27.94 45.92
C THR A 564 -4.11 -28.49 44.51
N TRP A 565 -2.87 -28.77 44.10
CA TRP A 565 -2.58 -29.20 42.73
C TRP A 565 -3.33 -30.49 42.36
N THR A 566 -3.41 -31.46 43.27
CA THR A 566 -4.14 -32.72 43.06
C THR A 566 -5.64 -32.47 42.88
N GLN A 567 -6.22 -31.54 43.65
CA GLN A 567 -7.63 -31.15 43.50
C GLN A 567 -7.86 -30.44 42.16
N ALA A 568 -6.98 -29.51 41.77
CA ALA A 568 -7.04 -28.81 40.50
C ALA A 568 -6.98 -29.77 39.29
N ASN A 569 -6.09 -30.77 39.33
CA ASN A 569 -6.02 -31.81 38.30
C ASN A 569 -7.34 -32.57 38.16
N ASN A 570 -7.93 -33.00 39.28
CA ASN A 570 -9.20 -33.72 39.27
C ASN A 570 -10.33 -32.83 38.74
N ILE A 571 -10.39 -31.57 39.16
CA ILE A 571 -11.39 -30.62 38.67
C ILE A 571 -11.25 -30.44 37.15
N CYS A 572 -10.04 -30.23 36.62
CA CYS A 572 -9.86 -30.11 35.17
C CYS A 572 -10.41 -31.31 34.39
N ASN A 573 -10.19 -32.53 34.91
CA ASN A 573 -10.70 -33.75 34.26
C ASN A 573 -12.23 -33.89 34.32
N ASP A 574 -12.87 -33.25 35.31
CA ASP A 574 -14.32 -33.29 35.51
C ASP A 574 -15.07 -32.13 34.80
N LEU A 575 -14.38 -31.06 34.41
CA LEU A 575 -14.99 -29.86 33.81
C LEU A 575 -15.61 -30.09 32.43
N ALA A 576 -15.05 -30.99 31.62
CA ALA A 576 -15.59 -31.38 30.33
C ALA A 576 -15.02 -32.73 29.86
N PRO A 577 -15.73 -33.53 29.05
CA PRO A 577 -15.18 -34.75 28.48
C PRO A 577 -13.91 -34.46 27.66
N GLY A 578 -12.78 -35.07 28.04
CA GLY A 578 -11.49 -34.87 27.39
C GLY A 578 -10.71 -33.63 27.84
N ALA A 579 -11.22 -32.89 28.81
CA ALA A 579 -10.46 -31.83 29.46
C ALA A 579 -9.34 -32.43 30.32
N THR A 580 -8.19 -31.77 30.31
CA THR A 580 -7.01 -32.18 31.05
C THR A 580 -6.38 -30.97 31.74
N PHE A 581 -5.51 -31.23 32.71
CA PHE A 581 -4.70 -30.15 33.27
C PHE A 581 -3.73 -29.60 32.21
N LEU A 582 -3.55 -28.29 32.17
CA LEU A 582 -2.79 -27.61 31.11
C LEU A 582 -1.37 -28.18 30.92
N SER A 583 -1.10 -28.71 29.73
CA SER A 583 0.24 -28.84 29.15
C SER A 583 0.51 -27.69 28.18
N ILE A 584 1.79 -27.28 28.07
CA ILE A 584 2.21 -26.19 27.18
C ILE A 584 3.28 -26.71 26.20
N ASP A 585 2.99 -26.55 24.91
CA ASP A 585 3.74 -27.16 23.81
C ASP A 585 4.81 -26.24 23.22
N ASN A 586 4.59 -24.93 23.27
CA ASN A 586 5.49 -23.93 22.70
C ASN A 586 5.30 -22.53 23.31
N ALA A 587 6.12 -21.58 22.86
CA ALA A 587 6.11 -20.20 23.34
C ALA A 587 4.82 -19.42 22.99
N PHE A 588 4.17 -19.72 21.87
CA PHE A 588 2.92 -19.07 21.49
C PHE A 588 1.78 -19.49 22.41
N GLU A 589 1.65 -20.79 22.68
CA GLU A 589 0.69 -21.30 23.66
C GLU A 589 0.96 -20.71 25.05
N ASN A 590 2.24 -20.62 25.46
CA ASN A 590 2.60 -20.01 26.75
C ASN A 590 2.11 -18.57 26.87
N ASN A 591 2.35 -17.74 25.84
CA ASN A 591 1.92 -16.35 25.82
C ASN A 591 0.41 -16.22 25.76
N TYR A 592 -0.26 -17.09 25.01
CA TYR A 592 -1.72 -17.13 24.96
C TYR A 592 -2.31 -17.49 26.32
N VAL A 593 -1.84 -18.57 26.95
CA VAL A 593 -2.24 -18.98 28.31
C VAL A 593 -2.04 -17.83 29.31
N MET A 594 -0.92 -17.11 29.24
CA MET A 594 -0.68 -15.92 30.07
C MET A 594 -1.76 -14.85 29.84
N SER A 595 -2.15 -14.60 28.59
CA SER A 595 -3.22 -13.64 28.28
C SER A 595 -4.60 -14.09 28.78
N VAL A 596 -4.91 -15.39 28.66
CA VAL A 596 -6.16 -15.97 29.17
C VAL A 596 -6.20 -15.87 30.69
N LEU A 597 -5.08 -16.14 31.37
CA LEU A 597 -4.95 -15.99 32.81
C LEU A 597 -5.16 -14.54 33.28
N SER A 598 -4.50 -13.58 32.61
CA SER A 598 -4.64 -12.15 32.92
C SER A 598 -6.07 -11.64 32.73
N LYS A 599 -6.72 -12.09 31.65
CA LYS A 599 -8.09 -11.67 31.30
C LYS A 599 -9.15 -12.28 32.20
N ASN A 600 -9.07 -13.59 32.45
CA ASN A 600 -10.15 -14.34 33.10
C ASN A 600 -9.98 -14.44 34.61
N ALA A 601 -8.77 -14.26 35.15
CA ALA A 601 -8.51 -14.23 36.58
C ALA A 601 -7.49 -13.13 36.93
N PRO A 602 -7.83 -11.84 36.82
CA PRO A 602 -6.89 -10.73 37.02
C PRO A 602 -6.25 -10.71 38.41
N ASN A 603 -6.93 -11.23 39.43
CA ASN A 603 -6.40 -11.34 40.79
C ASN A 603 -5.50 -12.57 41.02
N CYS A 604 -5.42 -13.49 40.04
CA CYS A 604 -4.58 -14.67 40.08
C CYS A 604 -3.19 -14.35 39.50
N THR A 605 -2.28 -13.87 40.36
CA THR A 605 -0.91 -13.51 39.95
C THR A 605 -0.06 -14.72 39.54
N GLN A 606 -0.46 -15.93 39.95
CA GLN A 606 0.24 -17.19 39.69
C GLN A 606 -0.77 -18.35 39.69
N ALA A 607 -0.75 -19.18 38.65
CA ALA A 607 -1.68 -20.30 38.48
C ALA A 607 -0.98 -21.65 38.32
N TYR A 608 -1.58 -22.74 38.81
CA TYR A 608 -1.09 -24.09 38.54
C TYR A 608 -1.30 -24.49 37.08
N ILE A 609 -0.30 -25.22 36.58
CA ILE A 609 -0.30 -25.94 35.31
C ILE A 609 -0.07 -27.44 35.58
N GLY A 610 -0.32 -28.30 34.59
CA GLY A 610 -0.26 -29.76 34.73
C GLY A 610 1.15 -30.34 34.91
N LEU A 611 2.15 -29.54 35.25
CA LEU A 611 3.55 -29.96 35.38
C LEU A 611 3.84 -30.39 36.83
N TYR A 612 4.44 -31.56 37.03
CA TYR A 612 4.82 -32.06 38.35
C TYR A 612 6.25 -32.64 38.33
N GLY A 613 6.94 -32.52 39.46
CA GLY A 613 8.35 -32.84 39.61
C GLY A 613 8.61 -33.86 40.71
N THR A 614 9.24 -34.99 40.39
CA THR A 614 9.67 -36.02 41.36
C THR A 614 11.18 -36.19 41.29
N ASN A 615 11.89 -35.92 42.39
CA ASN A 615 13.35 -36.04 42.49
C ASN A 615 14.13 -35.32 41.35
N GLY A 616 13.67 -34.13 40.95
CA GLY A 616 14.29 -33.31 39.91
C GLY A 616 13.85 -33.60 38.46
N ASN A 617 13.07 -34.67 38.23
CA ASN A 617 12.49 -34.97 36.92
C ASN A 617 11.08 -34.41 36.80
N TRP A 618 10.79 -33.70 35.71
CA TRP A 618 9.53 -32.98 35.48
C TRP A 618 8.75 -33.55 34.30
N SER A 619 7.48 -33.86 34.54
CA SER A 619 6.56 -34.46 33.56
C SER A 619 5.19 -33.77 33.59
N TRP A 620 4.46 -33.85 32.49
CA TRP A 620 3.07 -33.41 32.43
C TRP A 620 2.14 -34.52 32.91
N VAL A 621 1.17 -34.18 33.77
CA VAL A 621 0.24 -35.14 34.39
C VAL A 621 -0.70 -35.80 33.39
N ASN A 622 -0.99 -35.13 32.28
CA ASN A 622 -1.79 -35.65 31.18
C ASN A 622 -0.98 -36.58 30.24
N GLY A 623 0.31 -36.82 30.52
CA GLY A 623 1.17 -37.69 29.72
C GLY A 623 1.76 -37.01 28.48
N ASP A 624 1.59 -35.70 28.32
CA ASP A 624 2.17 -34.92 27.22
C ASP A 624 3.71 -35.03 27.23
N THR A 625 4.30 -35.13 26.03
CA THR A 625 5.75 -35.30 25.83
C THR A 625 6.46 -34.01 25.40
N SER A 626 5.76 -32.88 25.39
CA SER A 626 6.32 -31.55 25.09
C SER A 626 7.64 -31.31 25.84
N SER A 627 8.68 -30.92 25.09
CA SER A 627 10.00 -30.55 25.59
C SER A 627 10.14 -29.06 25.89
N TYR A 628 9.12 -28.25 25.59
CA TYR A 628 9.14 -26.81 25.84
C TYR A 628 9.19 -26.51 27.34
N ARG A 629 10.08 -25.62 27.77
CA ARG A 629 10.25 -25.21 29.17
C ARG A 629 10.46 -23.70 29.24
N ASN A 630 9.65 -23.01 30.04
CA ASN A 630 9.75 -21.56 30.23
C ASN A 630 10.05 -21.18 31.69
N TRP A 631 10.96 -21.90 32.35
CA TRP A 631 11.31 -21.66 33.75
C TRP A 631 11.82 -20.23 34.01
N ALA A 632 11.45 -19.67 35.14
CA ALA A 632 12.02 -18.46 35.70
C ALA A 632 13.47 -18.73 36.18
N PRO A 633 14.33 -17.69 36.25
CA PRO A 633 15.67 -17.85 36.83
C PRO A 633 15.61 -18.47 38.23
N GLY A 634 16.40 -19.53 38.46
CA GLY A 634 16.41 -20.28 39.72
C GLY A 634 15.41 -21.44 39.80
N TYR A 635 14.64 -21.70 38.75
CA TYR A 635 13.68 -22.80 38.64
C TYR A 635 14.04 -23.79 37.53
N PRO A 636 13.57 -25.05 37.61
CA PRO A 636 12.81 -25.61 38.72
C PRO A 636 13.67 -25.81 39.97
N ASN A 637 13.06 -25.73 41.15
CA ASN A 637 13.77 -26.06 42.38
C ASN A 637 14.04 -27.58 42.43
N THR A 638 15.31 -27.98 42.53
CA THR A 638 15.75 -29.39 42.51
C THR A 638 16.07 -29.95 43.90
N THR A 639 16.03 -29.12 44.95
CA THR A 639 16.44 -29.53 46.31
C THR A 639 15.28 -30.05 47.16
N VAL A 640 14.03 -29.85 46.71
CA VAL A 640 12.81 -30.32 47.39
C VAL A 640 12.14 -31.39 46.53
N PRO A 641 11.87 -32.60 47.06
CA PRO A 641 11.14 -33.62 46.34
C PRO A 641 9.65 -33.26 46.27
N ASN A 642 8.97 -33.65 45.18
CA ASN A 642 7.52 -33.51 44.96
C ASN A 642 7.05 -32.05 44.89
N LEU A 643 7.39 -31.38 43.79
CA LEU A 643 6.94 -30.02 43.50
C LEU A 643 5.97 -29.98 42.31
N CYS A 644 5.17 -28.93 42.26
CA CYS A 644 4.19 -28.69 41.22
C CYS A 644 4.47 -27.37 40.50
N GLY A 645 4.25 -27.35 39.19
CA GLY A 645 4.58 -26.23 38.32
C GLY A 645 3.46 -25.19 38.30
N THR A 646 3.86 -23.92 38.30
CA THR A 646 2.97 -22.78 38.14
C THR A 646 3.46 -21.86 37.03
N ILE A 647 2.55 -21.11 36.41
CA ILE A 647 2.84 -20.02 35.48
C ILE A 647 2.56 -18.67 36.16
N GLN A 648 3.48 -17.72 36.02
CA GLN A 648 3.31 -16.36 36.52
C GLN A 648 2.52 -15.51 35.52
N GLN A 649 1.55 -14.76 36.00
CA GLN A 649 0.70 -13.91 35.17
C GLN A 649 1.48 -12.72 34.57
N SER A 650 2.51 -12.22 35.27
CA SER A 650 3.24 -11.01 34.89
C SER A 650 4.15 -11.16 33.66
N ASP A 651 4.76 -12.34 33.48
CA ASP A 651 5.80 -12.57 32.47
C ASP A 651 5.70 -13.96 31.81
N GLY A 652 4.71 -14.77 32.20
CA GLY A 652 4.48 -16.11 31.64
C GLY A 652 5.56 -17.12 32.02
N ARG A 653 6.51 -16.79 32.91
CA ARG A 653 7.58 -17.69 33.34
C ARG A 653 7.07 -18.71 34.36
N TRP A 654 7.66 -19.90 34.33
CA TRP A 654 7.25 -21.00 35.19
C TRP A 654 8.07 -21.05 36.47
N THR A 655 7.40 -21.37 37.57
CA THR A 655 8.00 -21.58 38.89
C THR A 655 7.54 -22.92 39.46
N SER A 656 8.14 -23.36 40.56
CA SER A 656 7.77 -24.61 41.23
C SER A 656 7.56 -24.41 42.72
N GLU A 657 6.49 -24.98 43.27
CA GLU A 657 6.18 -24.90 44.72
C GLU A 657 5.59 -26.22 45.25
N ALA A 658 5.38 -26.30 46.57
CA ALA A 658 4.82 -27.49 47.21
C ALA A 658 3.35 -27.69 46.76
N CYS A 659 3.03 -28.90 46.32
CA CYS A 659 1.76 -29.24 45.67
C CYS A 659 0.52 -29.09 46.58
N ASP A 660 0.71 -28.98 47.89
CA ASP A 660 -0.33 -28.75 48.89
C ASP A 660 -0.72 -27.27 49.05
N THR A 661 0.00 -26.35 48.39
CA THR A 661 -0.38 -24.94 48.34
C THR A 661 -1.64 -24.75 47.50
N SER A 662 -2.59 -23.95 47.96
CA SER A 662 -3.82 -23.66 47.19
C SER A 662 -3.59 -22.54 46.17
N ARG A 663 -3.87 -22.80 44.88
CA ARG A 663 -3.78 -21.83 43.78
C ARG A 663 -4.97 -21.95 42.83
N CYS A 664 -5.26 -20.85 42.14
CA CYS A 664 -5.99 -20.85 40.88
C CYS A 664 -5.24 -21.68 39.83
N PHE A 665 -5.93 -22.14 38.79
CA PHE A 665 -5.35 -23.11 37.85
C PHE A 665 -5.99 -23.05 36.46
N ILE A 666 -5.33 -23.65 35.47
CA ILE A 666 -5.74 -23.58 34.07
C ILE A 666 -5.91 -24.99 33.50
N CYS A 667 -7.03 -25.24 32.83
CA CYS A 667 -7.34 -26.49 32.15
C CYS A 667 -7.25 -26.35 30.62
N LYS A 668 -6.93 -27.43 29.92
CA LYS A 668 -6.81 -27.53 28.45
C LYS A 668 -7.75 -28.61 27.93
N LEU A 669 -8.53 -28.31 26.89
CA LEU A 669 -9.44 -29.23 26.22
C LEU A 669 -9.16 -29.21 24.73
N SER A 670 -9.01 -30.38 24.11
CA SER A 670 -8.98 -30.51 22.65
C SER A 670 -10.39 -30.85 22.16
N ILE A 671 -10.95 -30.04 21.27
CA ILE A 671 -12.31 -30.20 20.70
C ILE A 671 -12.32 -30.66 19.26
#